data_AF-A0A2M8TQV6-F1
#
_entry.id   AF-A0A2M8TQV6-F1
#
_cell.length_a   1.000
_cell.length_b   1.000
_cell.length_c   1.000
_cell.angle_alpha   90.00
_cell.angle_beta   90.00
_cell.angle_gamma   90.00
#
_symmetry.space_group_name_H-M   'P 1'
#
loop_
_entity.id
_entity.type
_entity.pdbx_description
1 polymer ?
#
loop_
_entity_poly.entity_id
_entity_poly.type
_entity_poly.pdbx_seq_one_letter_code
_entity_poly.pdbx_strand_id
1 'polypeptide(L)'
;MRNKSKITTLESKFPLLSVEQSCMVSKDADITVAFRVELPELFTVTSAEYEAMHSAWHKAIKVLPDYSIVHKQDWFIKEDYKGKLSDGGLSFLARASERHFNERPYLHHSVYLFLTKTNKQRMAQQSNFSSLCRGHLLPKEITNKDEVMKFMEVVDQFERIINDTEQIRIIRMTEEELVGTKEKGGLLDRYFSLSEEGHASLEDIRLGADLVRVGDNMLCLHTLSDTDDLPTAVSTDSRYERLSTDRSDCRLSFASPVGLMLPCNHIYNQYLFIEDSEANLERFEKQARNMHSLARYSRSNQINEEWIQEYLNIAHSQGLTSIRAHFNVLAWSSDKEELRQIKNDVGSALALMECHPRHNTIDAATLYWAGIPGNAADFPAEESFYTFIEPALCFFTAETNYKDSLSPFGIKMADRLSGKPVHLDISDLPMKKGVITNRNKFILGPSGSGKSFFTNHMVRQYYEQGAHVLLVDTGNSYQGLCELIHRKTKGKDGVYFTYTNESPISFNPFYTDDYFFDVEKRESICTLLLTLWKSADEHITKTEAGELGSAVNSYIELICADHSVTPCFNTFYEYLRDVYRKDMEKRDIKVTLSDFNINNLLTTLKQYYKDGRYDFLLNSDKNIDLLSKRFIVFEIDQVKDNKDLFPVVTIIIMEAFINKMRRLKGIRKMILIEEAWKAIASANMADYIKYLYKTVRKYFGEAIVVTQEVDDIIQSPIVKESIINNSDCKILLDQRKYMTKFDGIQAMLGLSEKEKSQILSINQNNDPNRLYKEVWIGLGGMQSAVYATEVSMEEYLTYTTEETEKVEVMQRAEQIGGDIETAIRQLANEKRNNKKQ
;
A
#
# COMPACT_ATOMS: atom_id res chain seq x y z
N MET A 1 -51.71 8.67 -42.04
CA MET A 1 -50.49 9.45 -41.76
C MET A 1 -49.29 8.55 -42.03
N ARG A 2 -48.45 8.88 -43.02
CA ARG A 2 -47.21 8.12 -43.29
C ARG A 2 -46.23 8.44 -42.16
N ASN A 3 -45.88 7.43 -41.35
CA ASN A 3 -44.72 7.48 -40.46
C ASN A 3 -43.46 7.64 -41.33
N LYS A 4 -43.09 8.89 -41.62
CA LYS A 4 -41.72 9.18 -42.04
C LYS A 4 -40.86 8.94 -40.81
N SER A 5 -40.08 7.86 -40.81
CA SER A 5 -38.93 7.74 -39.92
C SER A 5 -38.11 9.03 -40.05
N LYS A 6 -38.06 9.84 -38.99
CA LYS A 6 -37.21 11.05 -38.92
C LYS A 6 -35.78 10.59 -38.68
N ILE A 7 -35.15 9.99 -39.70
CA ILE A 7 -33.72 9.70 -39.68
C ILE A 7 -33.00 11.06 -39.59
N THR A 8 -32.21 11.24 -38.54
CA THR A 8 -31.47 12.47 -38.21
C THR A 8 -30.04 12.05 -37.87
N THR A 9 -29.03 12.84 -38.25
CA THR A 9 -27.61 12.50 -37.96
C THR A 9 -27.29 12.70 -36.48
N LEU A 10 -26.45 11.83 -35.91
CA LEU A 10 -25.96 11.99 -34.54
C LEU A 10 -25.29 13.36 -34.35
N GLU A 11 -24.49 13.81 -35.33
CA GLU A 11 -23.86 15.14 -35.36
C GLU A 11 -24.85 16.29 -35.13
N SER A 12 -26.08 16.18 -35.63
CA SER A 12 -27.09 17.24 -35.43
C SER A 12 -27.69 17.21 -34.02
N LYS A 13 -27.74 16.04 -33.39
CA LYS A 13 -28.28 15.78 -32.05
C LYS A 13 -27.23 15.84 -30.93
N PHE A 14 -25.96 15.74 -31.28
CA PHE A 14 -24.85 15.73 -30.33
C PHE A 14 -24.85 17.03 -29.51
N PRO A 15 -24.77 16.97 -28.16
CA PRO A 15 -24.95 18.16 -27.33
C PRO A 15 -23.73 19.10 -27.34
N LEU A 16 -22.53 18.57 -27.60
CA LEU A 16 -21.30 19.36 -27.62
C LEU A 16 -21.08 20.01 -29.00
N LEU A 17 -20.56 21.24 -28.99
CA LEU A 17 -20.18 22.00 -30.17
C LEU A 17 -18.69 21.84 -30.49
N SER A 18 -17.83 22.10 -29.50
CA SER A 18 -16.37 22.01 -29.64
C SER A 18 -15.71 21.79 -28.27
N VAL A 19 -14.44 21.36 -28.31
CA VAL A 19 -13.53 21.38 -27.16
C VAL A 19 -12.41 22.34 -27.53
N GLU A 20 -12.28 23.42 -26.78
CA GLU A 20 -11.34 24.51 -27.07
C GLU A 20 -10.73 25.01 -25.75
N GLN A 21 -9.40 25.22 -25.75
CA GLN A 21 -8.66 25.70 -24.59
C GLN A 21 -8.87 24.84 -23.33
N SER A 22 -8.95 23.51 -23.52
CA SER A 22 -9.27 22.55 -22.44
C SER A 22 -10.60 22.83 -21.74
N CYS A 23 -11.57 23.41 -22.45
CA CYS A 23 -12.96 23.58 -22.02
C CYS A 23 -13.88 22.93 -23.06
N MET A 24 -14.95 22.27 -22.60
CA MET A 24 -16.01 21.76 -23.47
C MET A 24 -17.09 22.82 -23.61
N VAL A 25 -17.53 23.08 -24.85
CA VAL A 25 -18.59 24.05 -25.16
C VAL A 25 -19.81 23.31 -25.69
N SER A 26 -20.96 23.47 -25.04
CA SER A 26 -22.22 22.89 -25.51
C SER A 26 -22.81 23.70 -26.67
N LYS A 27 -23.69 23.09 -27.47
CA LYS A 27 -24.42 23.80 -28.54
C LYS A 27 -25.39 24.87 -28.02
N ASP A 28 -25.76 24.78 -26.74
CA ASP A 28 -26.55 25.80 -26.04
C ASP A 28 -25.66 26.83 -25.31
N ALA A 29 -24.35 26.83 -25.61
CA ALA A 29 -23.34 27.72 -25.06
C ALA A 29 -23.14 27.60 -23.54
N ASP A 30 -23.18 26.39 -23.00
CA ASP A 30 -22.64 26.10 -21.67
C ASP A 30 -21.13 25.87 -21.77
N ILE A 31 -20.39 26.24 -20.73
CA ILE A 31 -18.94 26.03 -20.65
C ILE A 31 -18.66 25.05 -19.53
N THR A 32 -17.93 23.98 -19.84
CA THR A 32 -17.52 22.97 -18.85
C THR A 32 -16.02 22.85 -18.78
N VAL A 33 -15.48 22.93 -17.56
CA VAL A 33 -14.09 22.56 -17.26
C VAL A 33 -14.07 21.17 -16.62
N ALA A 34 -13.21 20.29 -17.15
CA ALA A 34 -13.08 18.91 -16.70
C ALA A 34 -11.79 18.67 -15.93
N PHE A 35 -11.89 17.88 -14.86
CA PHE A 35 -10.79 17.48 -14.01
C PHE A 35 -10.80 15.96 -13.81
N ARG A 36 -9.61 15.38 -13.70
CA ARG A 36 -9.41 14.07 -13.09
C ARG A 36 -9.24 14.25 -11.58
N VAL A 37 -9.89 13.43 -10.77
CA VAL A 37 -9.80 13.49 -9.31
C VAL A 37 -8.97 12.30 -8.79
N GLU A 38 -7.99 12.58 -7.96
CA GLU A 38 -7.22 11.60 -7.21
C GLU A 38 -7.73 11.57 -5.76
N LEU A 39 -8.23 10.40 -5.36
CA LEU A 39 -8.75 10.13 -4.01
C LEU A 39 -7.77 9.27 -3.19
N PRO A 40 -7.89 9.25 -1.85
CA PRO A 40 -7.15 8.35 -0.98
C PRO A 40 -7.54 6.88 -1.20
N GLU A 41 -6.64 5.97 -0.85
CA GLU A 41 -6.88 4.52 -0.99
C GLU A 41 -7.89 4.03 0.06
N LEU A 42 -8.66 3.01 -0.30
CA LEU A 42 -9.63 2.36 0.58
C LEU A 42 -9.02 1.95 1.94
N PHE A 43 -9.76 2.16 3.04
CA PHE A 43 -9.36 1.83 4.42
C PHE A 43 -8.15 2.60 4.97
N THR A 44 -7.76 3.71 4.34
CA THR A 44 -6.63 4.55 4.79
C THR A 44 -7.04 5.87 5.44
N VAL A 45 -8.33 6.16 5.55
CA VAL A 45 -8.85 7.47 5.96
C VAL A 45 -9.58 7.39 7.30
N THR A 46 -9.40 8.42 8.13
CA THR A 46 -10.07 8.60 9.43
C THR A 46 -11.27 9.53 9.34
N SER A 47 -12.16 9.52 10.35
CA SER A 47 -13.31 10.43 10.40
C SER A 47 -12.90 11.92 10.32
N ALA A 48 -11.84 12.32 11.03
CA ALA A 48 -11.32 13.70 10.94
C ALA A 48 -10.80 14.05 9.54
N GLU A 49 -10.22 13.09 8.80
CA GLU A 49 -9.80 13.30 7.41
C GLU A 49 -11.02 13.36 6.46
N TYR A 50 -12.09 12.58 6.69
CA TYR A 50 -13.36 12.72 5.96
C TYR A 50 -14.01 14.09 6.19
N GLU A 51 -14.04 14.58 7.43
CA GLU A 51 -14.51 15.93 7.75
C GLU A 51 -13.66 17.02 7.06
N ALA A 52 -12.34 16.85 7.01
CA ALA A 52 -11.45 17.77 6.31
C ALA A 52 -11.73 17.79 4.80
N MET A 53 -11.92 16.62 4.18
CA MET A 53 -12.31 16.49 2.77
C MET A 53 -13.68 17.11 2.49
N HIS A 54 -14.66 16.85 3.34
CA HIS A 54 -16.00 17.45 3.25
C HIS A 54 -15.93 18.98 3.35
N SER A 55 -15.17 19.51 4.31
CA SER A 55 -14.94 20.95 4.46
C SER A 55 -14.28 21.59 3.24
N ALA A 56 -13.33 20.88 2.60
CA ALA A 56 -12.66 21.36 1.40
C ALA A 56 -13.61 21.43 0.20
N TRP A 57 -14.41 20.38 -0.02
CA TRP A 57 -15.47 20.40 -1.03
C TRP A 57 -16.48 21.52 -0.77
N HIS A 58 -16.92 21.68 0.47
CA HIS A 58 -17.88 22.73 0.84
C HIS A 58 -17.33 24.13 0.52
N LYS A 59 -16.08 24.42 0.91
CA LYS A 59 -15.42 25.71 0.60
C LYS A 59 -15.28 25.92 -0.91
N ALA A 60 -14.88 24.90 -1.65
CA ALA A 60 -14.69 24.98 -3.09
C ALA A 60 -16.03 25.20 -3.82
N ILE A 61 -17.09 24.48 -3.46
CA ILE A 61 -18.40 24.63 -4.10
C ILE A 61 -19.01 26.00 -3.80
N LYS A 62 -18.82 26.52 -2.58
CA LYS A 62 -19.35 27.82 -2.18
C LYS A 62 -18.78 29.01 -2.97
N VAL A 63 -17.61 28.88 -3.61
CA VAL A 63 -17.06 29.96 -4.44
C VAL A 63 -17.69 30.02 -5.83
N LEU A 64 -18.40 28.95 -6.27
CA LEU A 64 -18.99 28.88 -7.60
C LEU A 64 -20.11 29.93 -7.76
N PRO A 65 -20.18 30.61 -8.93
CA PRO A 65 -21.24 31.57 -9.18
C PRO A 65 -22.58 30.88 -9.40
N ASP A 66 -23.67 31.64 -9.26
CA ASP A 66 -25.01 31.15 -9.55
C ASP A 66 -25.13 30.57 -10.97
N TYR A 67 -26.00 29.57 -11.09
CA TYR A 67 -26.21 28.78 -12.29
C TYR A 67 -24.94 28.03 -12.71
N SER A 68 -24.32 27.37 -11.74
CA SER A 68 -23.20 26.44 -11.94
C SER A 68 -23.63 25.01 -11.56
N ILE A 69 -23.10 24.02 -12.26
CA ILE A 69 -23.36 22.60 -12.01
C ILE A 69 -22.05 21.92 -11.69
N VAL A 70 -22.02 21.25 -10.55
CA VAL A 70 -20.93 20.35 -10.15
C VAL A 70 -21.39 18.94 -10.45
N HIS A 71 -20.69 18.26 -11.35
CA HIS A 71 -20.98 16.89 -11.71
C HIS A 71 -19.74 16.03 -11.49
N LYS A 72 -19.80 15.17 -10.47
CA LYS A 72 -18.76 14.18 -10.19
C LYS A 72 -19.22 12.81 -10.71
N GLN A 73 -18.39 12.19 -11.55
CA GLN A 73 -18.60 10.86 -12.10
C GLN A 73 -17.54 9.90 -11.58
N ASP A 74 -17.98 8.88 -10.87
CA ASP A 74 -17.14 7.78 -10.44
C ASP A 74 -17.43 6.58 -11.32
N TRP A 75 -16.41 6.17 -12.07
CA TRP A 75 -16.44 5.06 -13.00
C TRP A 75 -15.90 3.81 -12.33
N PHE A 76 -16.67 2.74 -12.35
CA PHE A 76 -16.30 1.45 -11.78
C PHE A 76 -16.42 0.38 -12.86
N ILE A 77 -15.27 -0.08 -13.37
CA ILE A 77 -15.19 -1.03 -14.48
C ILE A 77 -14.52 -2.31 -14.04
N LYS A 78 -15.17 -3.45 -14.26
CA LYS A 78 -14.59 -4.77 -14.05
C LYS A 78 -13.47 -4.96 -15.06
N GLU A 79 -12.28 -5.21 -14.54
CA GLU A 79 -11.10 -5.51 -15.31
C GLU A 79 -10.41 -6.75 -14.76
N ASP A 80 -9.61 -7.38 -15.61
CA ASP A 80 -8.79 -8.52 -15.24
C ASP A 80 -7.32 -8.11 -15.15
N TYR A 81 -6.66 -8.51 -14.06
CA TYR A 81 -5.23 -8.28 -13.91
C TYR A 81 -4.45 -9.00 -15.04
N LYS A 82 -3.71 -8.21 -15.83
CA LYS A 82 -2.88 -8.72 -16.92
C LYS A 82 -1.47 -9.01 -16.41
N GLY A 83 -1.16 -10.30 -16.24
CA GLY A 83 0.16 -10.72 -15.76
C GLY A 83 1.27 -10.44 -16.77
N LYS A 84 2.46 -10.04 -16.29
CA LYS A 84 3.63 -9.71 -17.13
C LYS A 84 4.41 -10.95 -17.58
N LEU A 85 3.71 -11.96 -18.11
CA LEU A 85 4.27 -13.28 -18.41
C LEU A 85 5.29 -13.30 -19.56
N SER A 86 5.26 -12.30 -20.43
CA SER A 86 6.17 -12.15 -21.57
C SER A 86 7.56 -11.64 -21.20
N ASP A 87 7.77 -11.19 -19.96
CA ASP A 87 9.07 -10.73 -19.50
C ASP A 87 10.04 -11.91 -19.30
N GLY A 88 11.04 -11.99 -20.18
CA GLY A 88 12.08 -13.02 -20.17
C GLY A 88 12.98 -12.97 -18.92
N GLY A 89 12.99 -11.86 -18.18
CA GLY A 89 13.77 -11.67 -16.96
C GLY A 89 13.17 -12.31 -15.70
N LEU A 90 11.92 -12.79 -15.74
CA LEU A 90 11.25 -13.32 -14.55
C LEU A 90 11.88 -14.61 -14.03
N SER A 91 12.06 -14.67 -12.70
CA SER A 91 12.44 -15.89 -11.99
C SER A 91 11.33 -16.94 -12.06
N PHE A 92 11.64 -18.18 -11.63
CA PHE A 92 10.67 -19.27 -11.53
C PHE A 92 9.47 -18.89 -10.65
N LEU A 93 9.74 -18.37 -9.44
CA LEU A 93 8.69 -17.96 -8.51
C LEU A 93 7.97 -16.69 -8.99
N ALA A 94 8.69 -15.72 -9.57
CA ALA A 94 8.07 -14.50 -10.10
C ALA A 94 7.09 -14.83 -11.23
N ARG A 95 7.45 -15.76 -12.13
CA ARG A 95 6.56 -16.25 -13.17
C ARG A 95 5.37 -17.03 -12.62
N ALA A 96 5.57 -17.86 -11.59
CA ALA A 96 4.47 -18.57 -10.93
C ALA A 96 3.48 -17.60 -10.28
N SER A 97 3.98 -16.55 -9.63
CA SER A 97 3.19 -15.48 -9.04
C SER A 97 2.36 -14.74 -10.10
N GLU A 98 2.98 -14.30 -11.22
CA GLU A 98 2.23 -13.67 -12.32
C GLU A 98 1.13 -14.60 -12.90
N ARG A 99 1.37 -15.91 -12.98
CA ARG A 99 0.35 -16.87 -13.42
C ARG A 99 -0.78 -17.05 -12.42
N HIS A 100 -0.50 -17.00 -11.12
CA HIS A 100 -1.49 -17.15 -10.05
C HIS A 100 -2.49 -15.98 -10.03
N PHE A 101 -2.02 -14.78 -10.36
CA PHE A 101 -2.86 -13.58 -10.37
C PHE A 101 -3.38 -13.19 -11.75
N ASN A 102 -2.88 -13.80 -12.83
CA ASN A 102 -3.38 -13.54 -14.17
C ASN A 102 -4.89 -13.78 -14.24
N GLU A 103 -5.62 -12.88 -14.89
CA GLU A 103 -7.09 -12.93 -14.98
C GLU A 103 -7.80 -12.81 -13.63
N ARG A 104 -7.16 -12.21 -12.62
CA ARG A 104 -7.82 -11.85 -11.36
C ARG A 104 -8.78 -10.68 -11.62
N PRO A 105 -10.10 -10.87 -11.46
CA PRO A 105 -11.05 -9.78 -11.63
C PRO A 105 -10.91 -8.77 -10.49
N TYR A 106 -10.99 -7.50 -10.83
CA TYR A 106 -11.06 -6.39 -9.90
C TYR A 106 -11.91 -5.26 -10.48
N LEU A 107 -12.37 -4.36 -9.62
CA LEU A 107 -13.10 -3.17 -10.04
C LEU A 107 -12.12 -2.00 -10.14
N HIS A 108 -11.84 -1.52 -11.34
CA HIS A 108 -11.06 -0.32 -11.58
C HIS A 108 -11.91 0.93 -11.35
N HIS A 109 -11.40 1.87 -10.56
CA HIS A 109 -12.06 3.12 -10.23
C HIS A 109 -11.33 4.32 -10.81
N SER A 110 -12.07 5.10 -11.59
CA SER A 110 -11.65 6.37 -12.19
C SER A 110 -12.64 7.47 -11.81
N VAL A 111 -12.16 8.67 -11.50
CA VAL A 111 -13.03 9.78 -11.07
C VAL A 111 -12.82 11.02 -11.91
N TYR A 112 -13.92 11.58 -12.41
CA TYR A 112 -13.94 12.80 -13.20
C TYR A 112 -14.87 13.82 -12.55
N LEU A 113 -14.47 15.09 -12.58
CA LEU A 113 -15.25 16.22 -12.08
C LEU A 113 -15.46 17.22 -13.22
N PHE A 114 -16.70 17.62 -13.41
CA PHE A 114 -17.11 18.61 -14.40
C PHE A 114 -17.74 19.80 -13.71
N LEU A 115 -17.16 20.98 -13.93
CA LEU A 115 -17.72 22.25 -13.47
C LEU A 115 -18.31 22.96 -14.68
N THR A 116 -19.64 23.07 -14.72
CA THR A 116 -20.37 23.63 -15.87
C THR A 116 -21.02 24.95 -15.49
N LYS A 117 -20.72 26.01 -16.25
CA LYS A 117 -21.47 27.27 -16.19
C LYS A 117 -22.64 27.21 -17.18
N THR A 118 -23.84 27.43 -16.66
CA THR A 118 -25.08 27.47 -17.45
C THR A 118 -25.90 28.73 -17.16
N ASN A 119 -27.15 28.76 -17.65
CA ASN A 119 -28.10 29.85 -17.45
C ASN A 119 -29.40 29.39 -16.76
N LYS A 120 -30.15 30.35 -16.23
CA LYS A 120 -31.42 30.12 -15.51
C LYS A 120 -32.46 29.29 -16.29
N GLN A 121 -32.54 29.47 -17.61
CA GLN A 121 -33.54 28.78 -18.43
C GLN A 121 -33.19 27.31 -18.65
N ARG A 122 -31.90 27.00 -18.82
CA ARG A 122 -31.36 25.64 -18.94
C ARG A 122 -31.57 24.85 -17.65
N MET A 123 -31.26 25.47 -16.52
CA MET A 123 -31.33 24.83 -15.20
C MET A 123 -32.74 24.39 -14.80
N ALA A 124 -33.79 25.02 -15.37
CA ALA A 124 -35.19 24.71 -15.13
C ALA A 124 -35.84 23.80 -16.20
N GLN A 125 -35.05 23.17 -17.09
CA GLN A 125 -35.58 22.31 -18.14
C GLN A 125 -36.15 21.00 -17.60
N GLN A 126 -37.09 20.43 -18.36
CA GLN A 126 -37.73 19.14 -18.08
C GLN A 126 -37.35 18.08 -19.12
N SER A 127 -37.58 16.80 -18.82
CA SER A 127 -37.20 15.65 -19.67
C SER A 127 -37.73 15.75 -21.11
N ASN A 128 -38.95 16.29 -21.29
CA ASN A 128 -39.56 16.51 -22.61
C ASN A 128 -38.87 17.62 -23.44
N PHE A 129 -38.02 18.44 -22.81
CA PHE A 129 -37.30 19.56 -23.44
C PHE A 129 -35.80 19.29 -23.65
N SER A 130 -35.29 18.10 -23.36
CA SER A 130 -33.90 17.68 -23.59
C SER A 130 -33.46 17.87 -25.06
N SER A 131 -32.17 18.10 -25.30
CA SER A 131 -31.57 18.18 -26.65
C SER A 131 -31.92 16.96 -27.52
N LEU A 132 -32.05 15.78 -26.90
CA LEU A 132 -32.49 14.54 -27.54
C LEU A 132 -33.88 14.70 -28.22
N CYS A 133 -34.78 15.47 -27.60
CA CYS A 133 -36.16 15.68 -28.05
C CYS A 133 -36.32 16.91 -28.96
N ARG A 134 -35.38 17.86 -29.00
CA ARG A 134 -35.46 19.09 -29.83
C ARG A 134 -34.95 18.89 -31.27
N GLY A 135 -35.55 19.60 -32.23
CA GLY A 135 -35.22 19.50 -33.66
C GLY A 135 -34.61 20.75 -34.30
N HIS A 136 -34.34 21.81 -33.53
CA HIS A 136 -33.79 23.08 -34.03
C HIS A 136 -32.80 23.67 -33.02
N LEU A 137 -31.75 24.33 -33.51
CA LEU A 137 -30.77 25.12 -32.75
C LEU A 137 -31.19 26.60 -32.78
N LEU A 138 -31.23 27.26 -31.64
CA LEU A 138 -31.24 28.73 -31.57
C LEU A 138 -30.25 29.18 -30.48
N PRO A 139 -29.31 30.08 -30.80
CA PRO A 139 -28.33 30.56 -29.85
C PRO A 139 -28.91 31.69 -28.98
N LYS A 140 -28.47 31.75 -27.72
CA LYS A 140 -27.99 33.01 -27.18
C LYS A 140 -26.49 32.82 -27.02
N GLU A 141 -25.73 33.51 -27.85
CA GLU A 141 -24.28 33.67 -27.66
C GLU A 141 -24.02 33.98 -26.18
N ILE A 142 -22.99 33.37 -25.58
CA ILE A 142 -22.36 34.00 -24.41
C ILE A 142 -21.74 35.29 -24.94
N THR A 143 -22.54 36.35 -25.03
CA THR A 143 -22.08 37.69 -25.41
C THR A 143 -21.13 38.27 -24.36
N ASN A 144 -21.08 37.67 -23.16
CA ASN A 144 -20.37 38.20 -22.02
C ASN A 144 -19.05 37.46 -21.77
N LYS A 145 -18.00 37.83 -22.52
CA LYS A 145 -16.62 37.33 -22.29
C LYS A 145 -16.17 37.54 -20.84
N ASP A 146 -16.68 38.59 -20.17
CA ASP A 146 -16.34 38.88 -18.78
C ASP A 146 -16.92 37.84 -17.81
N GLU A 147 -18.09 37.26 -18.09
CA GLU A 147 -18.65 36.16 -17.29
C GLU A 147 -17.84 34.87 -17.44
N VAL A 148 -17.35 34.59 -18.65
CA VAL A 148 -16.46 33.45 -18.89
C VAL A 148 -15.15 33.62 -18.15
N MET A 149 -14.51 34.80 -18.24
CA MET A 149 -13.27 35.08 -17.52
C MET A 149 -13.44 34.94 -16.01
N LYS A 150 -14.52 35.51 -15.44
CA LYS A 150 -14.85 35.36 -14.02
C LYS A 150 -15.07 33.91 -13.61
N PHE A 151 -15.78 33.13 -14.44
CA PHE A 151 -15.98 31.71 -14.17
C PHE A 151 -14.64 30.96 -14.16
N MET A 152 -13.74 31.23 -15.12
CA MET A 152 -12.40 30.62 -15.14
C MET A 152 -11.57 31.00 -13.90
N GLU A 153 -11.61 32.26 -13.46
CA GLU A 153 -10.94 32.70 -12.22
C GLU A 153 -11.46 31.95 -10.99
N VAL A 154 -12.77 31.74 -10.91
CA VAL A 154 -13.39 30.96 -9.82
C VAL A 154 -13.02 29.49 -9.91
N VAL A 155 -12.95 28.91 -11.11
CA VAL A 155 -12.50 27.54 -11.33
C VAL A 155 -11.04 27.36 -10.89
N ASP A 156 -10.16 28.32 -11.18
CA ASP A 156 -8.78 28.31 -10.69
C ASP A 156 -8.71 28.43 -9.16
N GLN A 157 -9.62 29.22 -8.55
CA GLN A 157 -9.75 29.29 -7.10
C GLN A 157 -10.26 27.96 -6.50
N PHE A 158 -11.25 27.33 -7.15
CA PHE A 158 -11.77 26.01 -6.78
C PHE A 158 -10.64 24.97 -6.80
N GLU A 159 -9.84 24.95 -7.86
CA GLU A 159 -8.70 24.05 -8.01
C GLU A 159 -7.70 24.21 -6.85
N ARG A 160 -7.35 25.45 -6.49
CA ARG A 160 -6.44 25.72 -5.36
C ARG A 160 -7.01 25.23 -4.04
N ILE A 161 -8.28 25.52 -3.74
CA ILE A 161 -8.92 25.13 -2.47
C ILE A 161 -8.87 23.60 -2.28
N ILE A 162 -9.17 22.83 -3.34
CA ILE A 162 -9.13 21.37 -3.26
C ILE A 162 -7.69 20.85 -3.16
N ASN A 163 -6.78 21.36 -4.01
CA ASN A 163 -5.39 20.91 -4.04
C ASN A 163 -4.54 21.34 -2.84
N ASP A 164 -5.02 22.29 -2.03
CA ASP A 164 -4.40 22.65 -0.75
C ASP A 164 -4.60 21.55 0.32
N THR A 165 -5.52 20.60 0.11
CA THR A 165 -5.66 19.42 0.97
C THR A 165 -4.68 18.31 0.59
N GLU A 166 -4.24 17.51 1.58
CA GLU A 166 -3.34 16.38 1.32
C GLU A 166 -4.07 15.14 0.79
N GLN A 167 -5.39 15.06 1.02
CA GLN A 167 -6.19 13.87 0.73
C GLN A 167 -6.74 13.84 -0.69
N ILE A 168 -7.15 15.00 -1.24
CA ILE A 168 -7.78 15.10 -2.56
C ILE A 168 -6.93 15.95 -3.46
N ARG A 169 -6.76 15.49 -4.70
CA ARG A 169 -6.13 16.29 -5.75
C ARG A 169 -6.96 16.28 -7.00
N ILE A 170 -7.14 17.43 -7.63
CA ILE A 170 -7.76 17.57 -8.93
C ILE A 170 -6.74 18.07 -9.95
N ILE A 171 -6.78 17.49 -11.15
CA ILE A 171 -5.87 17.79 -12.24
C ILE A 171 -6.71 18.10 -13.47
N ARG A 172 -6.55 19.30 -14.03
CA ARG A 172 -7.29 19.72 -15.22
C ARG A 172 -6.96 18.83 -16.42
N MET A 173 -7.98 18.37 -17.12
CA MET A 173 -7.83 17.50 -18.29
C MET A 173 -7.43 18.29 -19.53
N THR A 174 -6.64 17.66 -20.39
CA THR A 174 -6.24 18.20 -21.69
C THR A 174 -7.26 17.88 -22.78
N GLU A 175 -7.22 18.60 -23.91
CA GLU A 175 -8.08 18.34 -25.07
C GLU A 175 -7.91 16.91 -25.60
N GLU A 176 -6.68 16.40 -25.63
CA GLU A 176 -6.36 15.03 -26.06
C GLU A 176 -6.96 13.97 -25.13
N GLU A 177 -7.05 14.23 -23.83
CA GLU A 177 -7.69 13.32 -22.87
C GLU A 177 -9.22 13.32 -22.97
N LEU A 178 -9.82 14.45 -23.38
CA LEU A 178 -11.26 14.59 -23.52
C LEU A 178 -11.79 14.00 -24.83
N VAL A 179 -11.20 14.40 -25.96
CA VAL A 179 -11.65 14.03 -27.31
C VAL A 179 -10.93 12.79 -27.82
N GLY A 180 -9.72 12.51 -27.34
CA GLY A 180 -8.87 11.45 -27.84
C GLY A 180 -7.91 11.91 -28.94
N THR A 181 -7.07 10.99 -29.37
CA THR A 181 -6.12 11.13 -30.48
C THR A 181 -6.46 10.12 -31.57
N LYS A 182 -5.76 10.16 -32.71
CA LYS A 182 -5.95 9.17 -33.79
C LYS A 182 -5.69 7.72 -33.36
N GLU A 183 -4.90 7.52 -32.30
CA GLU A 183 -4.46 6.19 -31.85
C GLU A 183 -5.14 5.75 -30.54
N LYS A 184 -5.69 6.68 -29.76
CA LYS A 184 -6.27 6.40 -28.43
C LYS A 184 -7.54 7.21 -28.21
N GLY A 185 -8.63 6.53 -27.85
CA GLY A 185 -9.90 7.19 -27.54
C GLY A 185 -9.85 8.07 -26.28
N GLY A 186 -10.64 9.16 -26.31
CA GLY A 186 -10.77 10.11 -25.22
C GLY A 186 -11.84 9.71 -24.20
N LEU A 187 -12.09 10.57 -23.21
CA LEU A 187 -13.15 10.39 -22.21
C LEU A 187 -14.55 10.27 -22.85
N LEU A 188 -14.82 11.05 -23.91
CA LEU A 188 -16.09 10.98 -24.62
C LEU A 188 -16.30 9.61 -25.30
N ASP A 189 -15.25 9.07 -25.93
CA ASP A 189 -15.32 7.73 -26.53
C ASP A 189 -15.63 6.67 -25.48
N ARG A 190 -14.99 6.75 -24.30
CA ARG A 190 -15.26 5.86 -23.17
C ARG A 190 -16.70 5.95 -22.67
N TYR A 191 -17.27 7.16 -22.62
CA TYR A 191 -18.68 7.35 -22.25
C TYR A 191 -19.64 6.64 -23.21
N PHE A 192 -19.37 6.74 -24.52
CA PHE A 192 -20.22 6.15 -25.55
C PHE A 192 -19.96 4.67 -25.81
N SER A 193 -18.85 4.10 -25.37
CA SER A 193 -18.57 2.66 -25.42
C SER A 193 -18.83 1.95 -24.09
N LEU A 194 -18.94 2.68 -22.97
CA LEU A 194 -18.97 2.16 -21.60
C LEU A 194 -17.80 1.21 -21.30
N SER A 195 -16.63 1.52 -21.89
CA SER A 195 -15.41 0.73 -21.77
C SER A 195 -14.19 1.63 -21.59
N GLU A 196 -13.21 1.16 -20.81
CA GLU A 196 -11.89 1.79 -20.72
C GLU A 196 -10.89 1.29 -21.78
N GLU A 197 -11.24 0.25 -22.56
CA GLU A 197 -10.31 -0.34 -23.52
C GLU A 197 -9.93 0.65 -24.65
N GLY A 198 -8.63 0.70 -24.97
CA GLY A 198 -8.06 1.62 -25.96
C GLY A 198 -8.47 1.38 -27.42
N HIS A 199 -9.41 0.48 -27.68
CA HIS A 199 -9.97 0.25 -29.01
C HIS A 199 -11.31 0.96 -29.14
N ALA A 200 -11.29 2.08 -29.86
CA ALA A 200 -12.47 2.84 -30.26
C ALA A 200 -13.30 2.06 -31.30
N SER A 201 -14.01 1.00 -30.90
CA SER A 201 -15.22 0.61 -31.64
C SER A 201 -16.33 1.55 -31.21
N LEU A 202 -16.87 2.30 -32.17
CA LEU A 202 -18.11 3.05 -31.95
C LEU A 202 -19.24 2.02 -31.81
N GLU A 203 -19.89 2.02 -30.65
CA GLU A 203 -21.00 1.12 -30.35
C GLU A 203 -22.35 1.74 -30.75
N ASP A 204 -23.29 0.90 -31.18
CA ASP A 204 -24.64 1.35 -31.51
C ASP A 204 -25.42 1.71 -30.24
N ILE A 205 -25.93 2.95 -30.16
CA ILE A 205 -26.75 3.40 -29.03
C ILE A 205 -28.24 3.27 -29.38
N ARG A 206 -28.99 2.55 -28.56
CA ARG A 206 -30.45 2.46 -28.63
C ARG A 206 -31.08 3.08 -27.39
N LEU A 207 -31.77 4.20 -27.59
CA LEU A 207 -32.57 4.89 -26.56
C LEU A 207 -34.05 4.52 -26.74
N GLY A 208 -34.45 3.37 -26.18
CA GLY A 208 -35.85 2.94 -26.14
C GLY A 208 -36.56 3.45 -24.89
N ALA A 209 -37.90 3.51 -24.94
CA ALA A 209 -38.72 3.84 -23.76
C ALA A 209 -38.74 2.71 -22.72
N ASP A 210 -38.41 1.49 -23.13
CA ASP A 210 -38.40 0.26 -22.34
C ASP A 210 -36.97 -0.22 -22.01
N LEU A 211 -36.01 0.11 -22.88
CA LEU A 211 -34.63 -0.35 -22.77
C LEU A 211 -33.67 0.67 -23.37
N VAL A 212 -32.70 1.11 -22.56
CA VAL A 212 -31.51 1.81 -23.03
C VAL A 212 -30.36 0.82 -23.16
N ARG A 213 -29.67 0.87 -24.30
CA ARG A 213 -28.59 -0.04 -24.66
C ARG A 213 -27.46 0.70 -25.37
N VAL A 214 -26.23 0.34 -25.06
CA VAL A 214 -25.01 0.77 -25.75
C VAL A 214 -24.28 -0.48 -26.25
N GLY A 215 -24.23 -0.70 -27.55
CA GLY A 215 -23.76 -1.95 -28.15
C GLY A 215 -24.61 -3.14 -27.67
N ASP A 216 -23.96 -4.07 -26.98
CA ASP A 216 -24.62 -5.20 -26.31
C ASP A 216 -24.96 -4.93 -24.83
N ASN A 217 -24.42 -3.86 -24.24
CA ASN A 217 -24.62 -3.51 -22.84
C ASN A 217 -26.02 -2.92 -22.61
N MET A 218 -26.80 -3.57 -21.76
CA MET A 218 -28.11 -3.10 -21.31
C MET A 218 -27.94 -2.28 -20.05
N LEU A 219 -28.56 -1.09 -20.01
CA LEU A 219 -28.45 -0.18 -18.87
C LEU A 219 -29.53 -0.44 -17.82
N CYS A 220 -29.15 -0.29 -16.56
CA CYS A 220 -30.03 -0.25 -15.40
C CYS A 220 -29.71 1.00 -14.58
N LEU A 221 -30.72 1.84 -14.34
CA LEU A 221 -30.56 3.12 -13.65
C LEU A 221 -31.38 3.14 -12.36
N HIS A 222 -30.73 3.41 -11.25
CA HIS A 222 -31.38 3.71 -9.97
C HIS A 222 -31.11 5.15 -9.60
N THR A 223 -32.16 5.89 -9.27
CA THR A 223 -32.11 7.32 -8.94
C THR A 223 -32.53 7.58 -7.50
N LEU A 224 -31.94 8.63 -6.92
CA LEU A 224 -32.37 9.29 -5.70
C LEU A 224 -32.77 10.72 -6.08
N SER A 225 -34.06 10.92 -6.33
CA SER A 225 -34.59 12.15 -6.93
C SER A 225 -35.63 12.84 -6.07
N ASP A 226 -36.16 12.17 -5.04
CA ASP A 226 -37.11 12.74 -4.09
C ASP A 226 -36.51 12.76 -2.67
N THR A 227 -36.97 13.68 -1.82
CA THR A 227 -36.58 13.73 -0.41
C THR A 227 -37.09 12.53 0.37
N ASP A 228 -38.21 11.94 -0.04
CA ASP A 228 -38.75 10.71 0.56
C ASP A 228 -37.85 9.48 0.32
N ASP A 229 -36.96 9.55 -0.67
CA ASP A 229 -36.02 8.47 -1.00
C ASP A 229 -34.74 8.50 -0.14
N LEU A 230 -34.57 9.55 0.67
CA LEU A 230 -33.35 9.81 1.44
C LEU A 230 -33.46 9.35 2.90
N PRO A 231 -32.34 9.06 3.57
CA PRO A 231 -32.34 8.72 4.98
C PRO A 231 -32.66 9.93 5.86
N THR A 232 -33.06 9.65 7.10
CA THR A 232 -33.36 10.71 8.10
C THR A 232 -32.12 11.51 8.54
N ALA A 233 -30.93 10.92 8.43
CA ALA A 233 -29.68 11.56 8.76
C ALA A 233 -28.57 11.10 7.80
N VAL A 234 -27.63 12.00 7.52
CA VAL A 234 -26.44 11.73 6.71
C VAL A 234 -25.19 12.14 7.48
N SER A 235 -24.07 11.48 7.19
CA SER A 235 -22.77 11.74 7.81
C SER A 235 -21.67 11.74 6.75
N THR A 236 -20.50 12.28 7.09
CA THR A 236 -19.32 12.25 6.20
C THR A 236 -18.79 10.83 6.01
N ASP A 237 -18.86 10.03 7.07
CA ASP A 237 -18.38 8.65 7.11
C ASP A 237 -19.36 7.73 7.86
N SER A 238 -19.25 6.44 7.59
CA SER A 238 -19.99 5.36 8.25
C SER A 238 -19.03 4.27 8.72
N ARG A 239 -19.46 3.53 9.75
CA ARG A 239 -18.71 2.41 10.30
C ARG A 239 -18.85 1.18 9.41
N TYR A 240 -17.73 0.65 8.93
CA TYR A 240 -17.71 -0.59 8.17
C TYR A 240 -17.57 -1.79 9.12
N GLU A 241 -18.72 -2.39 9.48
CA GLU A 241 -18.82 -3.42 10.52
C GLU A 241 -17.90 -4.63 10.26
N ARG A 242 -17.73 -5.06 9.00
CA ARG A 242 -16.95 -6.28 8.67
C ARG A 242 -15.46 -6.18 9.05
N LEU A 243 -14.92 -4.96 9.12
CA LEU A 243 -13.52 -4.72 9.51
C LEU A 243 -13.38 -3.98 10.85
N SER A 244 -14.50 -3.64 11.49
CA SER A 244 -14.52 -2.98 12.78
C SER A 244 -14.54 -4.02 13.91
N THR A 245 -14.08 -3.62 15.09
CA THR A 245 -14.11 -4.43 16.32
C THR A 245 -14.70 -3.59 17.45
N ASP A 246 -14.96 -4.20 18.61
CA ASP A 246 -15.41 -3.48 19.80
C ASP A 246 -14.41 -2.41 20.29
N ARG A 247 -13.16 -2.48 19.84
CA ARG A 247 -12.07 -1.57 20.24
C ARG A 247 -11.54 -0.69 19.10
N SER A 248 -12.09 -0.82 17.89
CA SER A 248 -11.62 -0.07 16.72
C SER A 248 -12.68 0.07 15.66
N ASP A 249 -12.78 1.26 15.07
CA ASP A 249 -13.66 1.51 13.95
C ASP A 249 -12.87 1.61 12.65
N CYS A 250 -13.24 0.79 11.67
CA CYS A 250 -12.86 0.99 10.27
C CYS A 250 -13.96 1.83 9.61
N ARG A 251 -13.60 3.02 9.12
CA ARG A 251 -14.55 3.99 8.55
C ARG A 251 -14.42 4.08 7.03
N LEU A 252 -15.55 4.26 6.36
CA LEU A 252 -15.65 4.53 4.92
C LEU A 252 -16.58 5.72 4.69
N SER A 253 -16.53 6.33 3.52
CA SER A 253 -17.49 7.36 3.13
C SER A 253 -18.93 6.84 3.20
N PHE A 254 -19.87 7.74 3.47
CA PHE A 254 -21.28 7.39 3.54
C PHE A 254 -21.79 6.74 2.24
N ALA A 255 -21.31 7.21 1.07
CA ALA A 255 -21.62 6.64 -0.24
C ALA A 255 -20.74 5.43 -0.65
N SER A 256 -19.89 4.89 0.23
CA SER A 256 -19.06 3.73 -0.07
C SER A 256 -19.81 2.45 -0.51
N PRO A 257 -21.08 2.17 -0.08
CA PRO A 257 -21.81 1.00 -0.55
C PRO A 257 -22.04 0.97 -2.07
N VAL A 258 -22.21 2.15 -2.70
CA VAL A 258 -22.38 2.30 -4.16
C VAL A 258 -21.08 2.63 -4.88
N GLY A 259 -19.94 2.54 -4.20
CA GLY A 259 -18.62 2.68 -4.78
C GLY A 259 -17.94 1.32 -5.03
N LEU A 260 -16.70 1.18 -4.56
CA LEU A 260 -15.91 -0.07 -4.70
C LEU A 260 -16.56 -1.31 -4.07
N MET A 261 -17.55 -1.15 -3.19
CA MET A 261 -18.26 -2.24 -2.53
C MET A 261 -19.34 -2.90 -3.41
N LEU A 262 -19.68 -2.28 -4.55
CA LEU A 262 -20.68 -2.78 -5.49
C LEU A 262 -19.98 -3.52 -6.66
N PRO A 263 -20.04 -4.87 -6.73
CA PRO A 263 -19.21 -5.67 -7.65
C PRO A 263 -19.80 -5.76 -9.07
N CYS A 264 -20.13 -4.63 -9.69
CA CYS A 264 -20.69 -4.55 -11.04
C CYS A 264 -20.08 -3.39 -11.85
N ASN A 265 -20.22 -3.42 -13.18
CA ASN A 265 -19.89 -2.27 -14.02
C ASN A 265 -20.91 -1.17 -13.79
N HIS A 266 -20.47 -0.02 -13.29
CA HIS A 266 -21.37 1.10 -13.05
C HIS A 266 -20.67 2.46 -13.03
N ILE A 267 -21.47 3.51 -13.21
CA ILE A 267 -21.10 4.91 -12.99
C ILE A 267 -21.99 5.44 -11.87
N TYR A 268 -21.37 5.98 -10.83
CA TYR A 268 -22.06 6.74 -9.80
C TYR A 268 -21.99 8.23 -10.12
N ASN A 269 -23.12 8.82 -10.52
CA ASN A 269 -23.22 10.24 -10.84
C ASN A 269 -23.70 11.03 -9.62
N GLN A 270 -22.95 12.06 -9.25
CA GLN A 270 -23.26 12.99 -8.16
C GLN A 270 -23.39 14.41 -8.74
N TYR A 271 -24.60 14.97 -8.73
CA TYR A 271 -24.88 16.30 -9.26
C TYR A 271 -25.27 17.27 -8.16
N LEU A 272 -24.66 18.46 -8.17
CA LEU A 272 -25.06 19.61 -7.38
C LEU A 272 -25.35 20.79 -8.30
N PHE A 273 -26.55 21.34 -8.21
CA PHE A 273 -27.02 22.47 -9.00
C PHE A 273 -27.01 23.72 -8.12
N ILE A 274 -26.03 24.60 -8.35
CA ILE A 274 -25.86 25.86 -7.63
C ILE A 274 -26.74 26.91 -8.32
N GLU A 275 -27.88 27.19 -7.69
CA GLU A 275 -28.89 28.14 -8.16
C GLU A 275 -28.90 29.41 -7.30
N ASP A 276 -29.72 30.37 -7.70
CA ASP A 276 -30.04 31.54 -6.88
C ASP A 276 -30.82 31.11 -5.62
N SER A 277 -30.09 31.07 -4.51
CA SER A 277 -30.62 30.63 -3.21
C SER A 277 -31.74 31.54 -2.70
N GLU A 278 -31.66 32.85 -2.93
CA GLU A 278 -32.72 33.78 -2.48
C GLU A 278 -34.02 33.52 -3.25
N ALA A 279 -33.93 33.31 -4.57
CA ALA A 279 -35.08 32.95 -5.38
C ALA A 279 -35.71 31.62 -4.97
N ASN A 280 -34.90 30.64 -4.56
CA ASN A 280 -35.38 29.35 -4.05
C ASN A 280 -36.13 29.51 -2.73
N LEU A 281 -35.60 30.28 -1.78
CA LEU A 281 -36.25 30.56 -0.50
C LEU A 281 -37.57 31.32 -0.69
N GLU A 282 -37.61 32.34 -1.56
CA GLU A 282 -38.86 33.04 -1.89
C GLU A 282 -39.94 32.10 -2.44
N ARG A 283 -39.54 31.10 -3.24
CA ARG A 283 -40.45 30.10 -3.79
C ARG A 283 -41.03 29.23 -2.67
N PHE A 284 -40.19 28.79 -1.73
CA PHE A 284 -40.63 28.01 -0.58
C PHE A 284 -41.54 28.82 0.35
N GLU A 285 -41.27 30.10 0.58
CA GLU A 285 -42.19 30.97 1.32
C GLU A 285 -43.55 31.09 0.64
N LYS A 286 -43.58 31.26 -0.68
CA LYS A 286 -44.83 31.30 -1.46
C LYS A 286 -45.58 29.96 -1.33
N GLN A 287 -44.88 28.83 -1.38
CA GLN A 287 -45.47 27.51 -1.19
C GLN A 287 -46.01 27.30 0.23
N ALA A 288 -45.25 27.68 1.28
CA ALA A 288 -45.69 27.62 2.67
C ALA A 288 -46.96 28.46 2.90
N ARG A 289 -47.00 29.70 2.39
CA ARG A 289 -48.20 30.56 2.47
C ARG A 289 -49.43 29.93 1.81
N ASN A 290 -49.24 29.29 0.65
CA ASN A 290 -50.31 28.57 -0.03
C ASN A 290 -50.76 27.34 0.77
N MET A 291 -49.82 26.57 1.33
CA MET A 291 -50.12 25.40 2.17
C MET A 291 -50.84 25.77 3.46
N HIS A 292 -50.46 26.87 4.13
CA HIS A 292 -51.16 27.41 5.31
C HIS A 292 -52.66 27.64 5.04
N SER A 293 -52.99 28.16 3.86
CA SER A 293 -54.39 28.37 3.46
C SER A 293 -55.16 27.06 3.25
N LEU A 294 -54.46 25.97 2.91
CA LEU A 294 -55.00 24.65 2.61
C LEU A 294 -54.85 23.64 3.77
N ALA A 295 -54.06 23.95 4.79
CA ALA A 295 -53.74 23.07 5.93
C ALA A 295 -54.99 22.69 6.74
N ARG A 296 -56.01 23.55 6.77
CA ARG A 296 -57.31 23.27 7.41
C ARG A 296 -58.06 22.08 6.78
N TYR A 297 -57.72 21.69 5.56
CA TYR A 297 -58.43 20.65 4.79
C TYR A 297 -57.69 19.31 4.76
N SER A 298 -56.41 19.25 5.15
CA SER A 298 -55.62 18.02 5.11
C SER A 298 -54.44 18.04 6.07
N ARG A 299 -54.29 16.99 6.89
CA ARG A 299 -53.17 16.79 7.82
C ARG A 299 -51.82 16.69 7.10
N SER A 300 -51.77 16.15 5.88
CA SER A 300 -50.53 16.07 5.09
C SER A 300 -50.03 17.45 4.66
N ASN A 301 -50.94 18.37 4.32
CA ASN A 301 -50.58 19.74 3.99
C ASN A 301 -50.03 20.50 5.20
N GLN A 302 -50.54 20.22 6.40
CA GLN A 302 -50.02 20.79 7.64
C GLN A 302 -48.59 20.32 7.93
N ILE A 303 -48.30 19.03 7.77
CA ILE A 303 -46.95 18.48 7.97
C ILE A 303 -45.96 19.05 6.94
N ASN A 304 -46.35 19.11 5.66
CA ASN A 304 -45.50 19.68 4.62
C ASN A 304 -45.22 21.17 4.85
N GLU A 305 -46.21 21.92 5.36
CA GLU A 305 -46.00 23.32 5.76
C GLU A 305 -44.96 23.43 6.88
N GLU A 306 -45.10 22.62 7.94
CA GLU A 306 -44.16 22.57 9.06
C GLU A 306 -42.73 22.28 8.58
N TRP A 307 -42.54 21.31 7.68
CA TRP A 307 -41.23 21.00 7.10
C TRP A 307 -40.65 22.11 6.23
N ILE A 308 -41.45 22.76 5.38
CA ILE A 308 -40.98 23.91 4.60
C ILE A 308 -40.56 25.06 5.52
N GLN A 309 -41.32 25.28 6.60
CA GLN A 309 -41.01 26.34 7.56
C GLN A 309 -39.74 26.02 8.36
N GLU A 310 -39.51 24.76 8.72
CA GLU A 310 -38.27 24.29 9.30
C GLU A 310 -37.08 24.49 8.35
N TYR A 311 -37.22 24.10 7.07
CA TYR A 311 -36.21 24.33 6.04
C TYR A 311 -35.83 25.81 5.92
N LEU A 312 -36.83 26.70 5.83
CA LEU A 312 -36.63 28.15 5.77
C LEU A 312 -35.92 28.68 7.04
N ASN A 313 -36.33 28.21 8.22
CA ASN A 313 -35.71 28.62 9.48
C ASN A 313 -34.24 28.20 9.56
N ILE A 314 -33.90 26.97 9.14
CA ILE A 314 -32.52 26.49 9.10
C ILE A 314 -31.71 27.32 8.10
N ALA A 315 -32.23 27.52 6.89
CA ALA A 315 -31.57 28.31 5.85
C ALA A 315 -31.21 29.73 6.34
N HIS A 316 -32.15 30.43 6.98
CA HIS A 316 -31.92 31.78 7.49
C HIS A 316 -31.06 31.83 8.76
N SER A 317 -31.27 30.92 9.71
CA SER A 317 -30.57 30.94 11.01
C SER A 317 -29.10 30.55 10.89
N GLN A 318 -28.77 29.62 10.00
CA GLN A 318 -27.41 29.12 9.79
C GLN A 318 -26.74 29.71 8.53
N GLY A 319 -27.48 30.46 7.71
CA GLY A 319 -26.95 31.08 6.49
C GLY A 319 -26.57 30.04 5.42
N LEU A 320 -27.34 28.95 5.33
CA LEU A 320 -27.08 27.86 4.39
C LEU A 320 -27.55 28.22 2.98
N THR A 321 -26.82 27.75 1.98
CA THR A 321 -27.15 27.97 0.57
C THR A 321 -28.07 26.84 0.06
N SER A 322 -29.27 27.22 -0.39
CA SER A 322 -30.26 26.30 -0.95
C SER A 322 -29.86 25.89 -2.37
N ILE A 323 -29.65 24.59 -2.59
CA ILE A 323 -29.25 24.01 -3.87
C ILE A 323 -30.19 22.87 -4.26
N ARG A 324 -30.10 22.40 -5.51
CA ARG A 324 -30.66 21.08 -5.88
C ARG A 324 -29.56 20.04 -5.98
N ALA A 325 -29.89 18.80 -5.65
CA ALA A 325 -28.98 17.67 -5.78
C ALA A 325 -29.67 16.47 -6.47
N HIS A 326 -28.86 15.63 -7.11
CA HIS A 326 -29.29 14.35 -7.65
C HIS A 326 -28.16 13.33 -7.58
N PHE A 327 -28.50 12.09 -7.23
CA PHE A 327 -27.57 10.98 -7.20
C PHE A 327 -28.16 9.80 -7.96
N ASN A 328 -27.35 9.15 -8.79
CA ASN A 328 -27.79 7.93 -9.48
C ASN A 328 -26.66 6.95 -9.71
N VAL A 329 -27.03 5.66 -9.76
CA VAL A 329 -26.16 4.55 -10.13
C VAL A 329 -26.61 4.05 -11.49
N LEU A 330 -25.80 4.27 -12.50
CA LEU A 330 -25.97 3.74 -13.86
C LEU A 330 -25.12 2.48 -14.00
N ALA A 331 -25.73 1.31 -13.89
CA ALA A 331 -25.06 0.02 -14.02
C ALA A 331 -25.38 -0.66 -15.36
N TRP A 332 -24.52 -1.57 -15.82
CA TRP A 332 -24.75 -2.29 -17.07
C TRP A 332 -24.15 -3.69 -17.11
N SER A 333 -24.70 -4.52 -17.99
CA SER A 333 -24.13 -5.81 -18.40
C SER A 333 -24.64 -6.20 -19.80
N SER A 334 -23.86 -6.99 -20.52
CA SER A 334 -24.26 -7.64 -21.77
C SER A 334 -25.14 -8.87 -21.55
N ASP A 335 -25.15 -9.45 -20.34
CA ASP A 335 -25.97 -10.60 -19.97
C ASP A 335 -27.25 -10.17 -19.23
N LYS A 336 -28.40 -10.69 -19.68
CA LYS A 336 -29.71 -10.42 -19.07
C LYS A 336 -29.85 -11.01 -17.68
N GLU A 337 -29.23 -12.17 -17.41
CA GLU A 337 -29.30 -12.80 -16.09
C GLU A 337 -28.43 -12.04 -15.08
N GLU A 338 -27.20 -11.69 -15.47
CA GLU A 338 -26.32 -10.84 -14.66
C GLU A 338 -26.97 -9.46 -14.41
N LEU A 339 -27.58 -8.82 -15.41
CA LEU A 339 -28.26 -7.54 -15.23
C LEU A 339 -29.36 -7.58 -14.17
N ARG A 340 -30.09 -8.71 -14.05
CA ARG A 340 -31.11 -8.89 -13.00
C ARG A 340 -30.47 -8.97 -11.61
N GLN A 341 -29.31 -9.61 -11.49
CA GLN A 341 -28.55 -9.67 -10.24
C GLN A 341 -28.02 -8.27 -9.89
N ILE A 342 -27.37 -7.60 -10.84
CA ILE A 342 -26.86 -6.22 -10.72
C ILE A 342 -27.96 -5.28 -10.24
N LYS A 343 -29.17 -5.40 -10.81
CA LYS A 343 -30.31 -4.58 -10.38
C LYS A 343 -30.62 -4.74 -8.88
N ASN A 344 -30.62 -5.97 -8.38
CA ASN A 344 -30.87 -6.26 -6.97
C ASN A 344 -29.70 -5.81 -6.09
N ASP A 345 -28.46 -5.97 -6.57
CA ASP A 345 -27.26 -5.57 -5.85
C ASP A 345 -27.17 -4.05 -5.69
N VAL A 346 -27.45 -3.29 -6.76
CA VAL A 346 -27.54 -1.82 -6.72
C VAL A 346 -28.63 -1.36 -5.75
N GLY A 347 -29.81 -1.98 -5.81
CA GLY A 347 -30.90 -1.69 -4.86
C GLY A 347 -30.51 -1.98 -3.42
N SER A 348 -29.79 -3.08 -3.17
CA SER A 348 -29.29 -3.45 -1.84
C SER A 348 -28.21 -2.49 -1.35
N ALA A 349 -27.31 -2.04 -2.22
CA ALA A 349 -26.26 -1.07 -1.90
C ALA A 349 -26.85 0.29 -1.48
N LEU A 350 -27.85 0.79 -2.21
CA LEU A 350 -28.56 2.02 -1.83
C LEU A 350 -29.35 1.85 -0.53
N ALA A 351 -29.92 0.67 -0.28
CA ALA A 351 -30.59 0.37 0.99
C ALA A 351 -29.64 0.32 2.19
N LEU A 352 -28.36 -0.06 1.99
CA LEU A 352 -27.32 0.03 3.03
C LEU A 352 -26.97 1.48 3.41
N MET A 353 -27.25 2.43 2.52
CA MET A 353 -27.20 3.87 2.81
C MET A 353 -28.53 4.40 3.40
N GLU A 354 -29.43 3.49 3.79
CA GLU A 354 -30.80 3.80 4.27
C GLU A 354 -31.63 4.61 3.25
N CYS A 355 -31.27 4.55 1.96
CA CYS A 355 -32.02 5.19 0.88
C CYS A 355 -33.07 4.23 0.30
N HIS A 356 -34.15 4.77 -0.26
CA HIS A 356 -35.14 4.01 -1.02
C HIS A 356 -34.88 4.15 -2.53
N PRO A 357 -34.25 3.14 -3.17
CA PRO A 357 -33.85 3.26 -4.56
C PRO A 357 -35.05 3.20 -5.51
N ARG A 358 -35.18 4.19 -6.40
CA ARG A 358 -36.14 4.15 -7.50
C ARG A 358 -35.47 3.65 -8.78
N HIS A 359 -35.94 2.50 -9.28
CA HIS A 359 -35.50 2.01 -10.60
C HIS A 359 -36.18 2.82 -11.71
N ASN A 360 -35.47 3.79 -12.28
CA ASN A 360 -36.03 4.71 -13.28
C ASN A 360 -35.94 4.10 -14.69
N THR A 361 -37.09 3.77 -15.27
CA THR A 361 -37.21 3.26 -16.65
C THR A 361 -37.66 4.32 -17.66
N ILE A 362 -38.23 5.43 -17.19
CA ILE A 362 -38.85 6.44 -18.06
C ILE A 362 -37.81 7.44 -18.53
N ASP A 363 -37.05 8.00 -17.58
CA ASP A 363 -36.07 9.05 -17.85
C ASP A 363 -34.65 8.51 -18.06
N ALA A 364 -34.48 7.19 -18.09
CA ALA A 364 -33.18 6.55 -18.26
C ALA A 364 -32.41 7.06 -19.49
N ALA A 365 -33.10 7.26 -20.62
CA ALA A 365 -32.50 7.80 -21.83
C ALA A 365 -32.05 9.26 -21.65
N THR A 366 -32.88 10.09 -21.01
CA THR A 366 -32.59 11.51 -20.75
C THR A 366 -31.44 11.66 -19.76
N LEU A 367 -31.44 10.87 -18.68
CA LEU A 367 -30.43 10.90 -17.63
C LEU A 367 -29.08 10.37 -18.12
N TYR A 368 -29.07 9.33 -18.96
CA TYR A 368 -27.87 8.90 -19.69
C TYR A 368 -27.36 10.03 -20.61
N TRP A 369 -28.25 10.71 -21.34
CA TRP A 369 -27.86 11.79 -22.23
C TRP A 369 -27.30 13.03 -21.49
N ALA A 370 -27.88 13.39 -20.35
CA ALA A 370 -27.39 14.47 -19.49
C ALA A 370 -26.06 14.11 -18.82
N GLY A 371 -25.77 12.81 -18.63
CA GLY A 371 -24.53 12.31 -18.07
C GLY A 371 -23.33 12.34 -19.01
N ILE A 372 -23.50 12.70 -20.28
CA ILE A 372 -22.37 12.91 -21.20
C ILE A 372 -21.46 14.01 -20.61
N PRO A 373 -20.12 13.80 -20.54
CA PRO A 373 -19.18 14.83 -20.09
C PRO A 373 -19.42 16.16 -20.81
N GLY A 374 -19.70 17.22 -20.05
CA GLY A 374 -20.01 18.55 -20.60
C GLY A 374 -21.49 18.81 -20.95
N ASN A 375 -22.39 17.84 -20.72
CA ASN A 375 -23.83 18.00 -21.00
C ASN A 375 -24.71 18.05 -19.74
N ALA A 376 -24.14 18.26 -18.55
CA ALA A 376 -24.90 18.24 -17.30
C ALA A 376 -26.02 19.31 -17.22
N ALA A 377 -25.97 20.35 -18.04
CA ALA A 377 -27.02 21.37 -18.11
C ALA A 377 -28.30 20.92 -18.87
N ASP A 378 -28.28 19.76 -19.55
CA ASP A 378 -29.47 19.09 -20.10
C ASP A 378 -30.25 18.29 -19.04
N PHE A 379 -29.78 18.27 -17.81
CA PHE A 379 -30.35 17.46 -16.75
C PHE A 379 -31.80 17.89 -16.41
N PRO A 380 -32.76 16.95 -16.34
CA PRO A 380 -34.16 17.27 -16.06
C PRO A 380 -34.35 17.70 -14.60
N ALA A 381 -34.91 18.90 -14.39
CA ALA A 381 -35.03 19.50 -13.06
C ALA A 381 -35.97 18.72 -12.13
N GLU A 382 -36.94 17.98 -12.67
CA GLU A 382 -37.86 17.12 -11.92
C GLU A 382 -37.20 15.86 -11.33
N GLU A 383 -36.05 15.44 -11.85
CA GLU A 383 -35.28 14.31 -11.30
C GLU A 383 -34.24 14.80 -10.28
N SER A 384 -34.53 15.87 -9.54
CA SER A 384 -33.65 16.41 -8.50
C SER A 384 -34.45 16.98 -7.35
N PHE A 385 -33.86 17.00 -6.16
CA PHE A 385 -34.50 17.49 -4.94
C PHE A 385 -33.73 18.69 -4.35
N TYR A 386 -34.42 19.49 -3.55
CA TYR A 386 -33.82 20.63 -2.86
C TYR A 386 -33.18 20.21 -1.54
N THR A 387 -31.99 20.74 -1.28
CA THR A 387 -31.20 20.47 -0.07
C THR A 387 -30.22 21.62 0.17
N PHE A 388 -29.26 21.43 1.08
CA PHE A 388 -28.13 22.32 1.32
C PHE A 388 -26.83 21.67 0.83
N ILE A 389 -25.76 22.44 0.72
CA ILE A 389 -24.47 21.95 0.21
C ILE A 389 -23.92 20.85 1.14
N GLU A 390 -23.99 21.04 2.46
CA GLU A 390 -23.38 20.14 3.44
C GLU A 390 -23.98 18.73 3.44
N PRO A 391 -25.32 18.54 3.51
CA PRO A 391 -25.91 17.20 3.41
C PRO A 391 -25.70 16.55 2.04
N ALA A 392 -25.72 17.33 0.96
CA ALA A 392 -25.51 16.80 -0.39
C ALA A 392 -24.09 16.25 -0.57
N LEU A 393 -23.09 16.89 0.06
CA LEU A 393 -21.70 16.44 0.02
C LEU A 393 -21.44 15.11 0.73
N CYS A 394 -22.29 14.71 1.68
CA CYS A 394 -22.18 13.40 2.31
C CYS A 394 -22.37 12.24 1.31
N PHE A 395 -23.04 12.48 0.18
CA PHE A 395 -23.22 11.48 -0.87
C PHE A 395 -22.02 11.38 -1.83
N PHE A 396 -20.96 12.17 -1.65
CA PHE A 396 -19.75 12.01 -2.47
C PHE A 396 -18.95 10.79 -2.01
N THR A 397 -18.61 9.90 -2.95
CA THR A 397 -17.60 8.87 -2.73
C THR A 397 -16.23 9.52 -2.55
N ALA A 398 -15.43 9.03 -1.61
CA ALA A 398 -14.20 9.69 -1.19
C ALA A 398 -12.94 8.80 -1.26
N GLU A 399 -13.05 7.56 -1.71
CA GLU A 399 -11.94 6.59 -1.74
C GLU A 399 -11.78 5.94 -3.11
N THR A 400 -10.59 5.41 -3.39
CA THR A 400 -10.25 4.69 -4.63
C THR A 400 -9.44 3.42 -4.38
N ASN A 401 -9.10 2.70 -5.44
CA ASN A 401 -8.29 1.48 -5.38
C ASN A 401 -6.90 1.76 -4.78
N TYR A 402 -6.27 0.69 -4.28
CA TYR A 402 -4.85 0.69 -3.96
C TYR A 402 -4.01 0.96 -5.22
N LYS A 403 -2.90 1.69 -5.06
CA LYS A 403 -2.08 2.24 -6.13
C LYS A 403 -0.71 1.59 -6.14
N ASP A 404 -0.22 1.32 -7.36
CA ASP A 404 1.16 0.90 -7.56
C ASP A 404 2.13 2.04 -7.25
N SER A 405 3.25 1.70 -6.64
CA SER A 405 4.40 2.57 -6.48
C SER A 405 5.07 2.81 -7.83
N LEU A 406 5.50 4.05 -8.08
CA LEU A 406 6.30 4.41 -9.25
C LEU A 406 7.77 3.94 -9.13
N SER A 407 8.16 3.41 -7.98
CA SER A 407 9.52 2.95 -7.75
C SER A 407 9.82 1.66 -8.51
N PRO A 408 11.00 1.51 -9.13
CA PRO A 408 11.41 0.24 -9.70
C PRO A 408 11.67 -0.83 -8.63
N PHE A 409 11.92 -0.41 -7.37
CA PHE A 409 12.14 -1.31 -6.25
C PHE A 409 10.85 -1.44 -5.42
N GLY A 410 10.51 -2.65 -4.99
CA GLY A 410 9.35 -2.87 -4.14
C GLY A 410 9.02 -4.33 -3.87
N ILE A 411 7.89 -4.57 -3.25
CA ILE A 411 7.31 -5.89 -3.01
C ILE A 411 5.92 -5.94 -3.62
N LYS A 412 5.60 -7.03 -4.29
CA LYS A 412 4.25 -7.33 -4.73
C LYS A 412 3.46 -7.87 -3.55
N MET A 413 2.41 -7.16 -3.21
CA MET A 413 1.38 -7.56 -2.26
C MET A 413 0.05 -7.66 -3.02
N ALA A 414 -1.01 -8.10 -2.37
CA ALA A 414 -2.36 -8.02 -2.92
C ALA A 414 -3.18 -6.95 -2.18
N ASP A 415 -4.09 -6.29 -2.88
CA ASP A 415 -5.08 -5.43 -2.24
C ASP A 415 -6.06 -6.29 -1.39
N ARG A 416 -6.67 -5.67 -0.38
CA ARG A 416 -7.52 -6.39 0.58
C ARG A 416 -8.87 -6.82 0.00
N LEU A 417 -9.43 -6.01 -0.89
CA LEU A 417 -10.79 -6.16 -1.37
C LEU A 417 -10.87 -7.18 -2.50
N SER A 418 -10.12 -6.97 -3.59
CA SER A 418 -10.18 -7.82 -4.79
C SER A 418 -9.08 -8.86 -4.88
N GLY A 419 -7.95 -8.64 -4.17
CA GLY A 419 -6.77 -9.49 -4.30
C GLY A 419 -5.94 -9.24 -5.54
N LYS A 420 -6.14 -8.10 -6.21
CA LYS A 420 -5.30 -7.61 -7.29
C LYS A 420 -3.89 -7.39 -6.75
N PRO A 421 -2.84 -7.85 -7.46
CA PRO A 421 -1.48 -7.49 -7.13
C PRO A 421 -1.25 -5.98 -7.17
N VAL A 422 -0.56 -5.48 -6.15
CA VAL A 422 -0.11 -4.10 -6.00
C VAL A 422 1.40 -4.10 -5.75
N HIS A 423 2.13 -3.34 -6.54
CA HIS A 423 3.57 -3.11 -6.38
C HIS A 423 3.81 -2.02 -5.33
N LEU A 424 4.30 -2.41 -4.16
CA LEU A 424 4.49 -1.54 -3.01
C LEU A 424 5.97 -1.25 -2.75
N ASP A 425 6.36 0.01 -2.66
CA ASP A 425 7.71 0.39 -2.19
C ASP A 425 7.68 0.90 -0.76
N ILE A 426 8.33 0.17 0.13
CA ILE A 426 8.47 0.49 1.55
C ILE A 426 9.86 1.04 1.90
N SER A 427 10.62 1.53 0.92
CA SER A 427 12.02 1.92 1.09
C SER A 427 12.46 3.15 0.29
N ASP A 428 12.38 3.14 -1.05
CA ASP A 428 13.08 4.15 -1.86
C ASP A 428 12.22 5.38 -2.16
N LEU A 429 11.01 5.19 -2.67
CA LEU A 429 10.07 6.26 -2.94
C LEU A 429 9.64 6.98 -1.65
N PRO A 430 9.30 6.29 -0.54
CA PRO A 430 9.01 6.97 0.72
C PRO A 430 10.20 7.82 1.21
N MET A 431 11.44 7.35 1.05
CA MET A 431 12.62 8.11 1.45
C MET A 431 12.86 9.33 0.55
N LYS A 432 12.63 9.21 -0.77
CA LYS A 432 12.71 10.34 -1.71
C LYS A 432 11.65 11.40 -1.44
N LYS A 433 10.45 10.99 -0.99
CA LYS A 433 9.35 11.89 -0.60
C LYS A 433 9.53 12.48 0.81
N GLY A 434 10.54 12.03 1.57
CA GLY A 434 10.74 12.48 2.95
C GLY A 434 9.77 11.89 3.98
N VAL A 435 9.00 10.85 3.60
CA VAL A 435 8.08 10.14 4.51
C VAL A 435 8.87 9.31 5.52
N ILE A 436 10.01 8.76 5.11
CA ILE A 436 10.96 8.05 5.99
C ILE A 436 12.37 8.63 5.85
N THR A 437 13.13 8.56 6.93
CA THR A 437 14.52 9.05 7.04
C THR A 437 15.56 7.91 7.00
N ASN A 438 15.12 6.67 7.25
CA ASN A 438 15.91 5.46 7.15
C ASN A 438 15.06 4.31 6.58
N ARG A 439 15.73 3.25 6.09
CA ARG A 439 15.07 2.07 5.50
C ARG A 439 14.89 0.92 6.49
N ASN A 440 15.31 1.09 7.74
CA ASN A 440 15.27 0.02 8.72
C ASN A 440 13.83 -0.36 9.03
N LYS A 441 13.62 -1.64 9.35
CA LYS A 441 12.28 -2.19 9.54
C LYS A 441 12.18 -2.95 10.86
N PHE A 442 10.99 -2.90 11.43
CA PHE A 442 10.63 -3.68 12.60
C PHE A 442 9.37 -4.49 12.29
N ILE A 443 9.45 -5.82 12.42
CA ILE A 443 8.36 -6.75 12.13
C ILE A 443 7.91 -7.43 13.41
N LEU A 444 6.63 -7.26 13.76
CA LEU A 444 6.02 -7.86 14.94
C LEU A 444 4.82 -8.71 14.56
N GLY A 445 4.79 -9.94 15.07
CA GLY A 445 3.66 -10.85 14.86
C GLY A 445 3.70 -12.04 15.82
N PRO A 446 2.61 -12.37 16.53
CA PRO A 446 2.55 -13.55 17.38
C PRO A 446 2.87 -14.85 16.63
N SER A 447 3.19 -15.92 17.34
CA SER A 447 3.35 -17.26 16.74
C SER A 447 2.10 -17.66 15.93
N GLY A 448 2.29 -18.18 14.72
CA GLY A 448 1.23 -18.57 13.79
C GLY A 448 0.55 -17.42 13.03
N SER A 449 1.00 -16.17 13.18
CA SER A 449 0.45 -15.02 12.43
C SER A 449 0.86 -14.98 10.94
N GLY A 450 1.81 -15.83 10.52
CA GLY A 450 2.38 -15.82 9.16
C GLY A 450 3.66 -14.99 9.02
N LYS A 451 4.35 -14.70 10.12
CA LYS A 451 5.52 -13.80 10.16
C LYS A 451 6.67 -14.25 9.26
N SER A 452 7.19 -15.47 9.44
CA SER A 452 8.27 -16.01 8.63
C SER A 452 7.86 -16.23 7.17
N PHE A 453 6.57 -16.46 6.91
CA PHE A 453 6.00 -16.58 5.56
C PHE A 453 6.01 -15.23 4.81
N PHE A 454 5.50 -14.17 5.44
CA PHE A 454 5.60 -12.81 4.92
C PHE A 454 7.06 -12.40 4.70
N THR A 455 7.93 -12.68 5.66
CA THR A 455 9.35 -12.34 5.55
C THR A 455 10.02 -13.07 4.39
N ASN A 456 9.79 -14.39 4.21
CA ASN A 456 10.26 -15.13 3.05
C ASN A 456 9.84 -14.47 1.72
N HIS A 457 8.57 -14.08 1.62
CA HIS A 457 8.03 -13.40 0.44
C HIS A 457 8.73 -12.05 0.17
N MET A 458 8.96 -11.25 1.20
CA MET A 458 9.69 -9.97 1.10
C MET A 458 11.15 -10.17 0.69
N VAL A 459 11.89 -11.05 1.38
CA VAL A 459 13.33 -11.22 1.16
C VAL A 459 13.64 -11.86 -0.19
N ARG A 460 12.77 -12.77 -0.68
CA ARG A 460 12.85 -13.33 -2.03
C ARG A 460 12.80 -12.23 -3.08
N GLN A 461 11.86 -11.30 -2.95
CA GLN A 461 11.71 -10.20 -3.90
C GLN A 461 12.89 -9.22 -3.84
N TYR A 462 13.42 -8.94 -2.64
CA TYR A 462 14.62 -8.12 -2.48
C TYR A 462 15.84 -8.78 -3.14
N TYR A 463 16.02 -10.08 -2.94
CA TYR A 463 17.08 -10.86 -3.60
C TYR A 463 16.97 -10.79 -5.12
N GLU A 464 15.79 -11.02 -5.68
CA GLU A 464 15.56 -10.97 -7.14
C GLU A 464 15.84 -9.58 -7.74
N GLN A 465 15.64 -8.52 -6.96
CA GLN A 465 15.94 -7.13 -7.33
C GLN A 465 17.41 -6.73 -7.08
N GLY A 466 18.29 -7.70 -6.79
CA GLY A 466 19.74 -7.47 -6.70
C GLY A 466 20.27 -7.12 -5.31
N ALA A 467 19.44 -7.20 -4.26
CA ALA A 467 19.92 -6.98 -2.90
C ALA A 467 20.83 -8.14 -2.42
N HIS A 468 21.81 -7.81 -1.58
CA HIS A 468 22.54 -8.78 -0.77
C HIS A 468 21.82 -8.95 0.57
N VAL A 469 21.25 -10.13 0.77
CA VAL A 469 20.47 -10.55 1.94
C VAL A 469 21.34 -11.42 2.83
N LEU A 470 21.48 -11.01 4.10
CA LEU A 470 22.06 -11.80 5.17
C LEU A 470 21.00 -12.00 6.26
N LEU A 471 20.63 -13.26 6.48
CA LEU A 471 19.59 -13.69 7.41
C LEU A 471 20.23 -14.35 8.61
N VAL A 472 19.75 -13.99 9.80
CA VAL A 472 20.01 -14.71 11.05
C VAL A 472 18.68 -15.33 11.46
N ASP A 473 18.59 -16.65 11.30
CA ASP A 473 17.37 -17.43 11.48
C ASP A 473 17.44 -18.22 12.80
N THR A 474 16.28 -18.50 13.35
CA THR A 474 16.06 -19.47 14.42
C THR A 474 14.86 -20.33 14.02
N GLY A 475 15.09 -21.59 13.64
CA GLY A 475 14.00 -22.53 13.32
C GLY A 475 13.85 -22.95 11.86
N ASN A 476 14.90 -22.79 11.03
CA ASN A 476 14.96 -23.30 9.65
C ASN A 476 13.82 -22.79 8.74
N SER A 477 13.37 -21.55 8.93
CA SER A 477 12.27 -20.95 8.19
C SER A 477 12.68 -20.53 6.77
N TYR A 478 13.97 -20.25 6.53
CA TYR A 478 14.46 -19.79 5.22
C TYR A 478 15.20 -20.89 4.43
N GLN A 479 15.26 -22.11 4.96
CA GLN A 479 16.00 -23.21 4.34
C GLN A 479 15.49 -23.53 2.93
N GLY A 480 14.16 -23.60 2.73
CA GLY A 480 13.57 -23.94 1.43
C GLY A 480 13.92 -22.93 0.33
N LEU A 481 13.81 -21.64 0.63
CA LEU A 481 14.20 -20.57 -0.29
C LEU A 481 15.72 -20.55 -0.54
N CYS A 482 16.53 -20.74 0.51
CA CYS A 482 17.98 -20.77 0.37
C CYS A 482 18.46 -21.93 -0.51
N GLU A 483 17.89 -23.13 -0.32
CA GLU A 483 18.22 -24.32 -1.09
C GLU A 483 17.80 -24.17 -2.56
N LEU A 484 16.63 -23.57 -2.82
CA LEU A 484 16.18 -23.23 -4.18
C LEU A 484 17.20 -22.34 -4.89
N ILE A 485 17.67 -21.27 -4.23
CA ILE A 485 18.68 -20.35 -4.77
C ILE A 485 20.02 -21.08 -4.96
N HIS A 486 20.42 -21.91 -3.99
CA HIS A 486 21.67 -22.68 -4.03
C HIS A 486 21.74 -23.58 -5.26
N ARG A 487 20.71 -24.42 -5.46
CA ARG A 487 20.65 -25.37 -6.58
C ARG A 487 20.57 -24.65 -7.92
N LYS A 488 19.72 -23.62 -8.02
CA LYS A 488 19.55 -22.83 -9.26
C LYS A 488 20.85 -22.18 -9.70
N THR A 489 21.59 -21.62 -8.77
CA THR A 489 22.84 -20.90 -9.05
C THR A 489 24.07 -21.80 -9.02
N LYS A 490 23.90 -23.11 -8.78
CA LYS A 490 24.97 -24.10 -8.65
C LYS A 490 26.00 -23.70 -7.59
N GLY A 491 25.51 -23.24 -6.43
CA GLY A 491 26.32 -22.79 -5.30
C GLY A 491 26.97 -21.41 -5.45
N LYS A 492 26.68 -20.66 -6.51
CA LYS A 492 27.14 -19.27 -6.64
C LYS A 492 26.49 -18.36 -5.59
N ASP A 493 25.20 -18.52 -5.33
CA ASP A 493 24.44 -17.89 -4.24
C ASP A 493 23.75 -18.97 -3.38
N GLY A 494 23.04 -18.56 -2.33
CA GLY A 494 22.31 -19.48 -1.45
C GLY A 494 23.26 -20.24 -0.55
N VAL A 495 23.76 -19.59 0.50
CA VAL A 495 24.64 -20.23 1.48
C VAL A 495 23.88 -20.38 2.79
N TYR A 496 23.66 -21.62 3.20
CA TYR A 496 23.01 -21.96 4.45
C TYR A 496 24.05 -22.46 5.44
N PHE A 497 24.31 -21.69 6.50
CA PHE A 497 25.15 -22.10 7.60
C PHE A 497 24.28 -22.67 8.70
N THR A 498 24.51 -23.93 9.05
CA THR A 498 23.99 -24.56 10.26
C THR A 498 25.18 -25.11 11.04
N TYR A 499 25.12 -25.04 12.37
CA TYR A 499 26.10 -25.74 13.19
C TYR A 499 25.76 -27.23 13.18
N THR A 500 26.71 -28.09 12.81
CA THR A 500 26.67 -29.53 13.13
C THR A 500 28.03 -29.97 13.64
N ASN A 501 28.10 -31.09 14.36
CA ASN A 501 29.37 -31.63 14.82
C ASN A 501 30.28 -32.05 13.64
N GLU A 502 29.72 -32.48 12.51
CA GLU A 502 30.53 -32.83 11.32
C GLU A 502 30.94 -31.62 10.48
N SER A 503 30.20 -30.51 10.54
CA SER A 503 30.46 -29.29 9.77
C SER A 503 30.25 -28.05 10.64
N PRO A 504 31.18 -27.75 11.56
CA PRO A 504 31.06 -26.57 12.39
C PRO A 504 31.18 -25.28 11.58
N ILE A 505 30.50 -24.23 12.05
CA ILE A 505 30.70 -22.88 11.54
C ILE A 505 32.15 -22.48 11.86
N SER A 506 32.94 -22.17 10.83
CA SER A 506 34.33 -21.75 10.95
C SER A 506 34.55 -20.49 10.13
N PHE A 507 35.41 -19.62 10.62
CA PHE A 507 35.75 -18.34 9.99
C PHE A 507 37.20 -17.99 10.28
N ASN A 508 37.81 -17.11 9.50
CA ASN A 508 39.15 -16.59 9.78
C ASN A 508 39.11 -15.05 9.88
N PRO A 509 39.17 -14.47 11.08
CA PRO A 509 39.06 -13.02 11.27
C PRO A 509 40.25 -12.24 10.70
N PHE A 510 41.40 -12.89 10.56
CA PHE A 510 42.62 -12.29 10.01
C PHE A 510 42.76 -12.48 8.50
N TYR A 511 41.78 -13.09 7.83
CA TYR A 511 41.82 -13.26 6.37
C TYR A 511 41.14 -12.10 5.64
N THR A 512 41.83 -11.54 4.64
CA THR A 512 41.28 -10.65 3.62
C THR A 512 42.01 -10.93 2.30
N ASP A 513 41.29 -11.03 1.17
CA ASP A 513 41.91 -11.36 -0.12
C ASP A 513 42.93 -10.30 -0.59
N ASP A 514 42.72 -9.05 -0.20
CA ASP A 514 43.52 -7.88 -0.57
C ASP A 514 44.47 -7.41 0.54
N TYR A 515 44.57 -8.13 1.67
CA TYR A 515 45.36 -7.75 2.85
C TYR A 515 45.03 -6.33 3.35
N PHE A 516 43.81 -5.85 3.10
CA PHE A 516 43.35 -4.53 3.48
C PHE A 516 42.55 -4.57 4.78
N PHE A 517 43.12 -4.02 5.84
CA PHE A 517 42.51 -3.94 7.17
C PHE A 517 42.24 -2.48 7.54
N ASP A 518 41.01 -2.01 7.32
CA ASP A 518 40.58 -0.68 7.75
C ASP A 518 40.43 -0.59 9.29
N VAL A 519 40.19 0.62 9.79
CA VAL A 519 40.06 0.89 11.24
C VAL A 519 38.95 0.04 11.87
N GLU A 520 37.83 -0.13 11.17
CA GLU A 520 36.68 -0.88 11.68
C GLU A 520 36.92 -2.39 11.70
N LYS A 521 37.61 -2.95 10.70
CA LYS A 521 38.05 -4.35 10.69
C LYS A 521 39.04 -4.61 11.83
N ARG A 522 39.95 -3.68 12.11
CA ARG A 522 40.85 -3.79 13.27
C ARG A 522 40.05 -3.78 14.58
N GLU A 523 39.13 -2.83 14.73
CA GLU A 523 38.23 -2.75 15.90
C GLU A 523 37.31 -3.98 16.05
N SER A 524 36.84 -4.57 14.95
CA SER A 524 36.02 -5.77 14.97
C SER A 524 36.81 -6.99 15.45
N ILE A 525 38.05 -7.15 14.97
CA ILE A 525 38.98 -8.18 15.46
C ILE A 525 39.28 -7.96 16.95
N CYS A 526 39.54 -6.73 17.38
CA CYS A 526 39.75 -6.42 18.79
C CYS A 526 38.55 -6.79 19.65
N THR A 527 37.35 -6.43 19.20
CA THR A 527 36.11 -6.74 19.91
C THR A 527 35.86 -8.25 19.96
N LEU A 528 36.13 -8.95 18.86
CA LEU A 528 36.09 -10.41 18.83
C LEU A 528 36.97 -10.99 19.95
N LEU A 529 38.23 -10.60 19.98
CA LEU A 529 39.20 -11.09 20.95
C LEU A 529 38.84 -10.71 22.39
N LEU A 530 38.32 -9.50 22.62
CA LEU A 530 37.81 -9.07 23.94
C LEU A 530 36.64 -9.94 24.39
N THR A 531 35.71 -10.26 23.48
CA THR A 531 34.54 -11.09 23.76
C THR A 531 34.91 -12.55 24.01
N LEU A 532 35.95 -13.06 23.35
CA LEU A 532 36.52 -14.39 23.61
C LEU A 532 37.27 -14.45 24.94
N TRP A 533 37.83 -13.33 25.40
CA TRP A 533 38.62 -13.25 26.62
C TRP A 533 37.76 -13.06 27.87
N LYS A 534 36.75 -12.19 27.80
CA LYS A 534 35.95 -11.74 28.95
C LYS A 534 34.51 -12.18 28.84
N SER A 535 33.97 -12.65 29.96
CA SER A 535 32.55 -12.98 30.10
C SER A 535 31.67 -11.72 29.95
N ALA A 536 30.39 -11.88 29.59
CA ALA A 536 29.47 -10.75 29.45
C ALA A 536 29.29 -9.90 30.72
N ASP A 537 29.58 -10.48 31.90
CA ASP A 537 29.47 -9.83 33.21
C ASP A 537 30.77 -9.13 33.67
N GLU A 538 31.87 -9.26 32.91
CA GLU A 538 33.17 -8.69 33.26
C GLU A 538 33.38 -7.34 32.55
N HIS A 539 33.68 -6.29 33.32
CA HIS A 539 33.95 -4.97 32.77
C HIS A 539 35.33 -4.92 32.11
N ILE A 540 35.37 -4.59 30.82
CA ILE A 540 36.61 -4.36 30.07
C ILE A 540 37.15 -2.97 30.40
N THR A 541 38.39 -2.86 30.86
CA THR A 541 39.03 -1.57 31.13
C THR A 541 39.55 -0.92 29.85
N LYS A 542 39.70 0.42 29.84
CA LYS A 542 40.29 1.13 28.70
C LYS A 542 41.71 0.66 28.38
N THR A 543 42.46 0.26 29.40
CA THR A 543 43.83 -0.24 29.25
C THR A 543 43.84 -1.61 28.59
N GLU A 544 42.95 -2.52 29.00
CA GLU A 544 42.81 -3.84 28.37
C GLU A 544 42.44 -3.74 26.89
N ALA A 545 41.47 -2.89 26.56
CA ALA A 545 41.07 -2.64 25.17
C ALA A 545 42.21 -1.99 24.35
N GLY A 546 42.92 -1.03 24.94
CA GLY A 546 44.05 -0.34 24.28
C GLY A 546 45.23 -1.27 23.99
N GLU A 547 45.61 -2.12 24.94
CA GLU A 547 46.71 -3.07 24.76
C GLU A 547 46.38 -4.17 23.76
N LEU A 548 45.17 -4.72 23.80
CA LEU A 548 44.75 -5.68 22.79
C LEU A 548 44.67 -5.03 21.40
N GLY A 549 44.22 -3.77 21.32
CA GLY A 549 44.24 -2.97 20.10
C GLY A 549 45.65 -2.80 19.51
N SER A 550 46.62 -2.49 20.36
CA SER A 550 48.03 -2.37 19.97
C SER A 550 48.59 -3.71 19.46
N ALA A 551 48.25 -4.82 20.13
CA ALA A 551 48.66 -6.15 19.72
C ALA A 551 48.10 -6.55 18.35
N VAL A 552 46.80 -6.32 18.12
CA VAL A 552 46.14 -6.59 16.84
C VAL A 552 46.74 -5.74 15.73
N ASN A 553 46.96 -4.45 15.96
CA ASN A 553 47.58 -3.56 14.97
C ASN A 553 49.00 -4.01 14.59
N SER A 554 49.83 -4.32 15.59
CA SER A 554 51.21 -4.76 15.36
C SER A 554 51.27 -6.09 14.60
N TYR A 555 50.34 -7.01 14.91
CA TYR A 555 50.23 -8.27 14.18
C TYR A 555 49.76 -8.07 12.74
N ILE A 556 48.78 -7.19 12.51
CA ILE A 556 48.32 -6.84 11.16
C ILE A 556 49.46 -6.23 10.33
N GLU A 557 50.26 -5.35 10.93
CA GLU A 557 51.45 -4.79 10.27
C GLU A 557 52.46 -5.88 9.88
N LEU A 558 52.66 -6.89 10.73
CA LEU A 558 53.54 -8.03 10.44
C LEU A 558 53.03 -8.84 9.23
N ILE A 559 51.75 -9.25 9.22
CA ILE A 559 51.20 -10.08 8.13
C ILE A 559 51.06 -9.30 6.80
N CYS A 560 50.92 -7.97 6.86
CA CYS A 560 50.94 -7.11 5.66
C CYS A 560 52.36 -6.85 5.15
N ALA A 561 53.38 -6.92 6.00
CA ALA A 561 54.78 -6.73 5.61
C ALA A 561 55.44 -8.05 5.15
N ASP A 562 55.08 -9.17 5.77
CA ASP A 562 55.64 -10.50 5.51
C ASP A 562 54.53 -11.50 5.16
N HIS A 563 54.33 -11.71 3.87
CA HIS A 563 53.33 -12.64 3.35
C HIS A 563 53.71 -14.12 3.52
N SER A 564 54.87 -14.45 4.11
CA SER A 564 55.20 -15.82 4.48
C SER A 564 54.43 -16.30 5.72
N VAL A 565 53.93 -15.35 6.52
CA VAL A 565 53.08 -15.64 7.69
C VAL A 565 51.64 -15.80 7.23
N THR A 566 51.09 -17.00 7.35
CA THR A 566 49.67 -17.24 7.06
C THR A 566 48.79 -16.44 8.03
N PRO A 567 47.91 -15.55 7.56
CA PRO A 567 47.00 -14.80 8.43
C PRO A 567 45.93 -15.73 9.01
N CYS A 568 46.06 -16.11 10.28
CA CYS A 568 45.02 -16.83 11.02
C CYS A 568 45.12 -16.59 12.53
N PHE A 569 44.19 -17.17 13.29
CA PHE A 569 44.20 -17.04 14.75
C PHE A 569 45.39 -17.77 15.38
N ASN A 570 45.85 -18.89 14.82
CA ASN A 570 46.99 -19.63 15.33
C ASN A 570 48.28 -18.79 15.32
N THR A 571 48.57 -18.16 14.19
CA THR A 571 49.74 -17.28 14.03
C THR A 571 49.63 -16.00 14.87
N PHE A 572 48.41 -15.48 15.08
CA PHE A 572 48.17 -14.39 16.04
C PHE A 572 48.45 -14.81 17.49
N TYR A 573 47.99 -16.00 17.89
CA TYR A 573 48.22 -16.53 19.24
C TYR A 573 49.71 -16.77 19.50
N GLU A 574 50.44 -17.32 18.53
CA GLU A 574 51.90 -17.48 18.57
C GLU A 574 52.61 -16.13 18.67
N TYR A 575 52.17 -15.13 17.89
CA TYR A 575 52.67 -13.76 17.97
C TYR A 575 52.47 -13.15 19.36
N LEU A 576 51.27 -13.29 19.96
CA LEU A 576 51.00 -12.82 21.32
C LEU A 576 51.93 -13.49 22.35
N ARG A 577 52.13 -14.81 22.23
CA ARG A 577 52.94 -15.62 23.16
C ARG A 577 54.42 -15.29 23.08
N ASP A 578 54.97 -15.23 21.88
CA ASP A 578 56.42 -15.29 21.64
C ASP A 578 57.06 -13.94 21.33
N VAL A 579 56.29 -13.00 20.77
CA VAL A 579 56.76 -11.69 20.28
C VAL A 579 56.18 -10.59 21.17
N TYR A 580 54.87 -10.36 21.12
CA TYR A 580 54.21 -9.23 21.79
C TYR A 580 54.47 -9.22 23.30
N ARG A 581 54.43 -10.39 23.96
CA ARG A 581 54.75 -10.54 25.38
C ARG A 581 56.14 -10.01 25.73
N LYS A 582 57.16 -10.30 24.92
CA LYS A 582 58.55 -9.83 25.14
C LYS A 582 58.68 -8.35 24.83
N ASP A 583 57.92 -7.85 23.86
CA ASP A 583 57.94 -6.44 23.50
C ASP A 583 57.31 -5.59 24.61
N MET A 584 56.22 -6.06 25.24
CA MET A 584 55.63 -5.41 26.42
C MET A 584 56.64 -5.30 27.57
N GLU A 585 57.44 -6.35 27.82
CA GLU A 585 58.46 -6.36 28.89
C GLU A 585 59.59 -5.33 28.66
N LYS A 586 59.82 -4.91 27.41
CA LYS A 586 60.88 -3.96 27.02
C LYS A 586 60.42 -2.50 26.96
N ARG A 587 59.13 -2.20 27.13
CA ARG A 587 58.60 -0.83 27.02
C ARG A 587 59.04 0.05 28.20
N ASP A 588 59.31 1.32 27.92
CA ASP A 588 59.66 2.33 28.96
C ASP A 588 58.53 2.55 29.96
N ILE A 589 57.27 2.53 29.48
CA ILE A 589 56.07 2.59 30.32
C ILE A 589 55.61 1.16 30.59
N LYS A 590 55.78 0.69 31.83
CA LYS A 590 55.41 -0.68 32.23
C LYS A 590 53.91 -0.80 32.46
N VAL A 591 53.24 -1.59 31.65
CA VAL A 591 51.89 -2.08 31.91
C VAL A 591 52.00 -3.21 32.92
N THR A 592 51.32 -3.09 34.06
CA THR A 592 51.39 -4.12 35.11
C THR A 592 50.42 -5.27 34.82
N LEU A 593 50.62 -6.41 35.49
CA LEU A 593 49.71 -7.56 35.40
C LEU A 593 48.27 -7.24 35.84
N SER A 594 48.08 -6.23 36.70
CA SER A 594 46.77 -5.72 37.09
C SER A 594 46.11 -4.86 36.02
N ASP A 595 46.90 -4.26 35.12
CA ASP A 595 46.39 -3.41 34.03
C ASP A 595 46.05 -4.22 32.78
N PHE A 596 46.84 -5.25 32.47
CA PHE A 596 46.60 -6.18 31.35
C PHE A 596 47.22 -7.54 31.64
N ASN A 597 46.39 -8.53 31.94
CA ASN A 597 46.86 -9.88 32.25
C ASN A 597 46.98 -10.76 30.98
N ILE A 598 48.10 -10.61 30.28
CA ILE A 598 48.39 -11.39 29.05
C ILE A 598 48.41 -12.91 29.29
N ASN A 599 48.78 -13.37 30.50
CA ASN A 599 48.78 -14.79 30.82
C ASN A 599 47.35 -15.33 30.90
N ASN A 600 46.43 -14.57 31.52
CA ASN A 600 45.02 -14.91 31.55
C ASN A 600 44.43 -14.89 30.14
N LEU A 601 44.72 -13.85 29.34
CA LEU A 601 44.32 -13.78 27.93
C LEU A 601 44.77 -15.02 27.14
N LEU A 602 46.06 -15.36 27.18
CA LEU A 602 46.60 -16.53 26.48
C LEU A 602 46.00 -17.85 27.00
N THR A 603 45.70 -17.94 28.30
CA THR A 603 45.06 -19.14 28.88
C THR A 603 43.64 -19.31 28.37
N THR A 604 42.85 -18.23 28.34
CA THR A 604 41.48 -18.25 27.84
C THR A 604 41.43 -18.50 26.34
N LEU A 605 42.28 -17.81 25.57
CA LEU A 605 42.35 -17.96 24.11
C LEU A 605 42.89 -19.32 23.64
N LYS A 606 43.55 -20.09 24.53
CA LYS A 606 44.11 -21.40 24.22
C LYS A 606 43.07 -22.39 23.67
N GLN A 607 41.81 -22.25 24.08
CA GLN A 607 40.74 -23.14 23.58
C GLN A 607 40.45 -22.97 22.07
N TYR A 608 40.82 -21.83 21.47
CA TYR A 608 40.66 -21.56 20.04
C TYR A 608 41.98 -21.70 19.25
N TYR A 609 43.09 -21.94 19.97
CA TYR A 609 44.39 -22.22 19.38
C TYR A 609 44.50 -23.71 19.03
N LYS A 610 45.43 -24.06 18.13
CA LYS A 610 45.75 -25.43 17.70
C LYS A 610 45.64 -26.46 18.85
N ASP A 611 44.91 -27.55 18.59
CA ASP A 611 44.60 -28.64 19.54
C ASP A 611 43.67 -28.23 20.70
N GLY A 612 43.08 -27.04 20.65
CA GLY A 612 42.04 -26.55 21.55
C GLY A 612 40.65 -27.05 21.18
N ARG A 613 39.70 -26.94 22.12
CA ARG A 613 38.31 -27.41 21.95
C ARG A 613 37.58 -26.79 20.74
N TYR A 614 37.92 -25.56 20.40
CA TYR A 614 37.29 -24.74 19.35
C TYR A 614 38.32 -24.27 18.32
N ASP A 615 39.39 -25.04 18.08
CA ASP A 615 40.48 -24.65 17.16
C ASP A 615 39.99 -24.39 15.72
N PHE A 616 38.97 -25.12 15.29
CA PHE A 616 38.31 -25.00 13.99
C PHE A 616 37.62 -23.64 13.78
N LEU A 617 37.22 -22.96 14.85
CA LEU A 617 36.27 -21.85 14.79
C LEU A 617 36.87 -20.60 14.13
N LEU A 618 38.13 -20.28 14.45
CA LEU A 618 38.83 -19.06 14.03
C LEU A 618 39.99 -19.32 13.04
N ASN A 619 40.14 -20.56 12.58
CA ASN A 619 41.23 -20.99 11.70
C ASN A 619 40.72 -21.69 10.42
N SER A 620 39.56 -21.27 9.90
CA SER A 620 39.01 -21.89 8.68
C SER A 620 39.98 -21.81 7.50
N ASP A 621 40.20 -22.93 6.83
CA ASP A 621 40.94 -23.06 5.57
C ASP A 621 40.01 -22.88 4.34
N LYS A 622 38.72 -23.08 4.54
CA LYS A 622 37.65 -22.82 3.58
C LYS A 622 37.32 -21.33 3.59
N ASN A 623 38.14 -20.54 2.91
CA ASN A 623 37.89 -19.12 2.65
C ASN A 623 36.68 -18.95 1.71
N ILE A 624 35.47 -19.27 2.19
CA ILE A 624 34.24 -18.97 1.47
C ILE A 624 34.13 -17.45 1.44
N ASP A 625 34.34 -16.86 0.27
CA ASP A 625 34.10 -15.43 0.08
C ASP A 625 32.62 -15.13 0.30
N LEU A 626 32.29 -14.74 1.53
CA LEU A 626 30.95 -14.29 1.88
C LEU A 626 30.62 -12.96 1.24
N LEU A 627 31.59 -12.16 0.77
CA LEU A 627 31.35 -10.84 0.20
C LEU A 627 30.49 -10.92 -1.06
N SER A 628 30.88 -11.79 -2.01
CA SER A 628 30.20 -11.94 -3.30
C SER A 628 28.83 -12.64 -3.19
N LYS A 629 28.61 -13.49 -2.17
CA LYS A 629 27.34 -14.20 -1.97
C LYS A 629 26.20 -13.23 -1.69
N ARG A 630 25.09 -13.34 -2.44
CA ARG A 630 23.94 -12.43 -2.30
C ARG A 630 22.86 -12.93 -1.35
N PHE A 631 22.80 -14.21 -1.06
CA PHE A 631 21.80 -14.78 -0.16
C PHE A 631 22.50 -15.71 0.83
N ILE A 632 22.56 -15.30 2.09
CA ILE A 632 23.24 -16.02 3.17
C ILE A 632 22.26 -16.18 4.32
N VAL A 633 22.12 -17.39 4.85
CA VAL A 633 21.33 -17.69 6.05
C VAL A 633 22.25 -18.30 7.09
N PHE A 634 22.27 -17.72 8.29
CA PHE A 634 22.89 -18.29 9.48
C PHE A 634 21.80 -18.83 10.38
N GLU A 635 21.69 -20.15 10.45
CA GLU A 635 20.86 -20.85 11.43
C GLU A 635 21.65 -20.99 12.73
N ILE A 636 21.13 -20.40 13.80
CA ILE A 636 21.79 -20.33 15.09
C ILE A 636 21.03 -21.02 16.23
N ASP A 637 19.90 -21.71 15.95
CA ASP A 637 19.07 -22.34 16.98
C ASP A 637 19.85 -23.33 17.84
N GLN A 638 20.75 -24.12 17.23
CA GLN A 638 21.59 -25.09 17.95
C GLN A 638 22.67 -24.47 18.83
N VAL A 639 23.09 -23.23 18.53
CA VAL A 639 24.17 -22.55 19.24
C VAL A 639 23.66 -21.46 20.18
N LYS A 640 22.38 -21.05 20.09
CA LYS A 640 21.82 -19.91 20.84
C LYS A 640 22.01 -19.98 22.35
N ASP A 641 21.96 -21.18 22.91
CA ASP A 641 22.10 -21.41 24.36
C ASP A 641 23.56 -21.72 24.78
N ASN A 642 24.47 -21.85 23.80
CA ASN A 642 25.88 -22.12 24.06
C ASN A 642 26.64 -20.81 24.33
N LYS A 643 26.99 -20.59 25.61
CA LYS A 643 27.69 -19.37 26.08
C LYS A 643 29.05 -19.14 25.44
N ASP A 644 29.73 -20.18 24.94
CA ASP A 644 31.06 -20.06 24.33
C ASP A 644 30.97 -19.80 22.82
N LEU A 645 30.10 -20.54 22.11
CA LEU A 645 30.01 -20.48 20.66
C LEU A 645 29.15 -19.33 20.16
N PHE A 646 28.07 -19.00 20.87
CA PHE A 646 27.09 -18.02 20.42
C PHE A 646 27.67 -16.62 20.19
N PRO A 647 28.48 -16.06 21.12
CA PRO A 647 29.09 -14.74 20.89
C PRO A 647 29.97 -14.74 19.64
N VAL A 648 30.71 -15.82 19.40
CA VAL A 648 31.60 -15.94 18.25
C VAL A 648 30.84 -16.00 16.94
N VAL A 649 29.81 -16.84 16.86
CA VAL A 649 28.95 -16.91 15.67
C VAL A 649 28.29 -15.56 15.39
N THR A 650 27.82 -14.87 16.43
CA THR A 650 27.23 -13.53 16.28
C THR A 650 28.25 -12.53 15.71
N ILE A 651 29.49 -12.54 16.19
CA ILE A 651 30.53 -11.65 15.68
C ILE A 651 30.87 -11.96 14.22
N ILE A 652 30.96 -13.24 13.84
CA ILE A 652 31.16 -13.68 12.44
C ILE A 652 30.07 -13.12 11.53
N ILE A 653 28.80 -13.25 11.94
CA ILE A 653 27.64 -12.73 11.21
C ILE A 653 27.76 -11.21 11.02
N MET A 654 28.05 -10.48 12.09
CA MET A 654 28.18 -9.02 12.05
C MET A 654 29.33 -8.58 11.16
N GLU A 655 30.48 -9.24 11.26
CA GLU A 655 31.65 -8.95 10.44
C GLU A 655 31.39 -9.20 8.95
N ALA A 656 30.73 -10.32 8.62
CA ALA A 656 30.33 -10.62 7.25
C ALA A 656 29.42 -9.51 6.68
N PHE A 657 28.49 -8.98 7.49
CA PHE A 657 27.62 -7.89 7.07
C PHE A 657 28.36 -6.54 6.95
N ILE A 658 29.22 -6.19 7.91
CA ILE A 658 30.01 -4.95 7.87
C ILE A 658 30.92 -4.93 6.66
N ASN A 659 31.56 -6.07 6.35
CA ASN A 659 32.42 -6.22 5.19
C ASN A 659 31.64 -5.93 3.89
N LYS A 660 30.43 -6.48 3.74
CA LYS A 660 29.52 -6.15 2.63
C LYS A 660 29.14 -4.68 2.58
N MET A 661 28.76 -4.12 3.73
CA MET A 661 28.36 -2.72 3.86
C MET A 661 29.46 -1.77 3.35
N ARG A 662 30.72 -2.08 3.67
CA ARG A 662 31.88 -1.23 3.34
C ARG A 662 32.39 -1.40 1.92
N ARG A 663 32.55 -2.64 1.45
CA ARG A 663 33.20 -2.94 0.16
C ARG A 663 32.24 -2.87 -1.03
N LEU A 664 30.97 -3.24 -0.88
CA LEU A 664 30.01 -3.26 -1.98
C LEU A 664 29.36 -1.88 -2.18
N LYS A 665 29.96 -0.97 -2.94
CA LYS A 665 29.37 0.35 -3.22
C LYS A 665 28.20 0.25 -4.22
N GLY A 666 27.15 1.06 -4.04
CA GLY A 666 25.99 1.13 -4.95
C GLY A 666 25.01 -0.06 -4.89
N ILE A 667 25.38 -1.13 -4.19
CA ILE A 667 24.55 -2.33 -4.03
C ILE A 667 23.72 -2.22 -2.74
N ARG A 668 22.47 -2.71 -2.74
CA ARG A 668 21.60 -2.75 -1.56
C ARG A 668 21.98 -3.91 -0.65
N LYS A 669 22.06 -3.69 0.67
CA LYS A 669 22.33 -4.74 1.67
C LYS A 669 21.24 -4.79 2.71
N MET A 670 20.75 -5.97 3.02
CA MET A 670 19.76 -6.20 4.06
C MET A 670 20.32 -7.20 5.06
N ILE A 671 20.33 -6.83 6.33
CA ILE A 671 20.50 -7.78 7.43
C ILE A 671 19.15 -7.96 8.11
N LEU A 672 18.75 -9.21 8.28
CA LEU A 672 17.52 -9.56 8.97
C LEU A 672 17.82 -10.49 10.14
N ILE A 673 17.30 -10.14 11.31
CA ILE A 673 17.52 -10.86 12.57
C ILE A 673 16.15 -11.32 13.09
N GLU A 674 15.89 -12.63 13.04
CA GLU A 674 14.65 -13.24 13.51
C GLU A 674 14.83 -13.93 14.86
N GLU A 675 14.10 -13.46 15.89
CA GLU A 675 14.08 -13.90 17.31
C GLU A 675 15.44 -13.98 18.05
N ALA A 676 16.56 -13.92 17.34
CA ALA A 676 17.90 -13.95 17.86
C ALA A 676 18.33 -12.62 18.50
N TRP A 677 17.51 -11.57 18.40
CA TRP A 677 17.88 -10.24 18.89
C TRP A 677 18.21 -10.23 20.38
N LYS A 678 17.56 -11.08 21.20
CA LYS A 678 17.84 -11.17 22.65
C LYS A 678 19.26 -11.64 22.91
N ALA A 679 19.64 -12.69 22.21
CA ALA A 679 20.95 -13.29 22.35
C ALA A 679 22.03 -12.35 21.77
N ILE A 680 21.71 -11.62 20.70
CA ILE A 680 22.59 -10.62 20.07
C ILE A 680 22.62 -9.30 20.87
N ALA A 681 21.68 -9.04 21.78
CA ALA A 681 21.63 -7.81 22.58
C ALA A 681 22.29 -7.96 23.97
N SER A 682 23.20 -8.93 24.15
CA SER A 682 24.07 -8.97 25.34
C SER A 682 24.82 -7.65 25.51
N ALA A 683 25.27 -7.33 26.74
CA ALA A 683 25.84 -6.03 27.08
C ALA A 683 26.93 -5.54 26.10
N ASN A 684 27.77 -6.45 25.59
CA ASN A 684 28.84 -6.14 24.65
C ASN A 684 28.38 -5.99 23.18
N MET A 685 27.20 -6.51 22.82
CA MET A 685 26.69 -6.54 21.43
C MET A 685 25.51 -5.58 21.18
N ALA A 686 24.90 -5.07 22.25
CA ALA A 686 23.90 -3.99 22.19
C ALA A 686 24.41 -2.74 21.45
N ASP A 687 25.63 -2.30 21.75
CA ASP A 687 26.26 -1.16 21.09
C ASP A 687 26.49 -1.40 19.60
N TYR A 688 26.70 -2.66 19.19
CA TYR A 688 26.80 -3.03 17.79
C TYR A 688 25.48 -2.91 17.03
N ILE A 689 24.37 -3.41 17.60
CA ILE A 689 23.04 -3.22 16.99
C ILE A 689 22.75 -1.73 16.84
N LYS A 690 23.09 -0.93 17.86
CA LYS A 690 22.93 0.52 17.83
C LYS A 690 23.78 1.18 16.75
N TYR A 691 25.04 0.76 16.60
CA TYR A 691 25.91 1.21 15.52
C TYR A 691 25.34 0.87 14.14
N LEU A 692 24.90 -0.39 13.96
CA LEU A 692 24.33 -0.91 12.72
C LEU A 692 23.12 -0.07 12.29
N TYR A 693 22.12 0.09 13.16
CA TYR A 693 20.90 0.83 12.84
C TYR A 693 21.16 2.31 12.49
N LYS A 694 22.14 2.94 13.13
CA LYS A 694 22.53 4.33 12.84
C LYS A 694 23.35 4.50 11.56
N THR A 695 24.13 3.49 11.19
CA THR A 695 25.17 3.60 10.17
C THR A 695 24.77 2.97 8.84
N VAL A 696 23.97 1.91 8.85
CA VAL A 696 23.62 1.12 7.66
C VAL A 696 22.99 1.97 6.54
N ARG A 697 22.21 2.99 6.90
CA ARG A 697 21.60 3.94 5.96
C ARG A 697 22.62 4.69 5.09
N LYS A 698 23.85 4.91 5.58
CA LYS A 698 24.93 5.59 4.82
C LYS A 698 25.51 4.72 3.71
N TYR A 699 25.23 3.42 3.75
CA TYR A 699 25.84 2.41 2.86
C TYR A 699 24.80 1.71 1.98
N PHE A 700 23.66 2.37 1.73
CA PHE A 700 22.53 1.81 1.01
C PHE A 700 22.10 0.44 1.56
N GLY A 701 22.04 0.32 2.88
CA GLY A 701 21.53 -0.87 3.52
C GLY A 701 20.42 -0.58 4.52
N GLU A 702 19.85 -1.67 5.02
CA GLU A 702 18.76 -1.67 5.96
C GLU A 702 18.92 -2.84 6.96
N ALA A 703 18.58 -2.57 8.20
CA ALA A 703 18.51 -3.57 9.25
C ALA A 703 17.03 -3.87 9.57
N ILE A 704 16.71 -5.15 9.68
CA ILE A 704 15.37 -5.66 9.96
C ILE A 704 15.41 -6.55 11.19
N VAL A 705 14.56 -6.26 12.17
CA VAL A 705 14.35 -7.14 13.32
C VAL A 705 12.95 -7.71 13.24
N VAL A 706 12.85 -9.03 13.41
CA VAL A 706 11.61 -9.80 13.36
C VAL A 706 11.42 -10.50 14.69
N THR A 707 10.26 -10.33 15.32
CA THR A 707 10.00 -10.95 16.62
C THR A 707 8.52 -11.19 16.92
N GLN A 708 8.25 -12.13 17.82
CA GLN A 708 6.93 -12.47 18.33
C GLN A 708 6.71 -12.05 19.77
N GLU A 709 7.76 -11.95 20.57
CA GLU A 709 7.63 -11.74 22.01
C GLU A 709 7.59 -10.25 22.38
N VAL A 710 6.37 -9.73 22.49
CA VAL A 710 6.11 -8.32 22.85
C VAL A 710 6.68 -7.96 24.23
N ASP A 711 6.51 -8.84 25.22
CA ASP A 711 6.88 -8.54 26.61
C ASP A 711 8.39 -8.30 26.76
N ASP A 712 9.21 -9.08 26.05
CA ASP A 712 10.67 -8.95 26.10
C ASP A 712 11.17 -7.66 25.46
N ILE A 713 10.48 -7.18 24.43
CA ILE A 713 10.80 -5.92 23.76
C ILE A 713 10.46 -4.74 24.68
N ILE A 714 9.28 -4.78 25.31
CA ILE A 714 8.81 -3.74 26.22
C ILE A 714 9.79 -3.58 27.39
N GLN A 715 10.36 -4.67 27.89
CA GLN A 715 11.26 -4.67 29.03
C GLN A 715 12.71 -4.26 28.68
N SER A 716 13.09 -4.17 27.40
CA SER A 716 14.46 -3.85 26.98
C SER A 716 14.61 -2.40 26.51
N PRO A 717 15.25 -1.51 27.31
CA PRO A 717 15.49 -0.12 26.91
C PRO A 717 16.33 0.01 25.65
N ILE A 718 17.29 -0.89 25.48
CA ILE A 718 18.21 -0.92 24.35
C ILE A 718 17.46 -1.17 23.05
N VAL A 719 16.51 -2.11 23.03
CA VAL A 719 15.70 -2.44 21.84
C VAL A 719 14.80 -1.27 21.48
N LYS A 720 14.14 -0.67 22.47
CA LYS A 720 13.29 0.50 22.26
C LYS A 720 14.07 1.66 21.64
N GLU A 721 15.20 2.03 22.24
CA GLU A 721 15.98 3.19 21.80
C GLU A 721 16.77 2.94 20.51
N SER A 722 17.24 1.73 20.29
CA SER A 722 18.19 1.43 19.21
C SER A 722 17.52 0.82 17.98
N ILE A 723 16.47 0.00 18.15
CA ILE A 723 15.79 -0.69 17.05
C ILE A 723 14.51 0.06 16.68
N ILE A 724 13.57 0.18 17.62
CA ILE A 724 12.22 0.70 17.32
C ILE A 724 12.28 2.17 16.90
N ASN A 725 12.95 3.02 17.68
CA ASN A 725 13.07 4.44 17.36
C ASN A 725 13.89 4.73 16.09
N ASN A 726 14.71 3.79 15.62
CA ASN A 726 15.48 3.92 14.38
C ASN A 726 14.92 3.05 13.26
N SER A 727 13.66 2.61 13.36
CA SER A 727 12.91 1.88 12.33
C SER A 727 11.71 2.70 11.90
N ASP A 728 11.84 3.39 10.77
CA ASP A 728 10.74 4.21 10.25
C ASP A 728 9.65 3.35 9.58
N CYS A 729 9.99 2.12 9.20
CA CYS A 729 9.03 1.15 8.69
C CYS A 729 8.67 0.14 9.79
N LYS A 730 7.39 0.09 10.15
CA LYS A 730 6.84 -0.87 11.12
C LYS A 730 5.86 -1.77 10.39
N ILE A 731 5.99 -3.07 10.60
CA ILE A 731 5.18 -4.08 9.94
C ILE A 731 4.56 -4.96 11.03
N LEU A 732 3.25 -4.90 11.15
CA LEU A 732 2.52 -5.66 12.16
C LEU A 732 1.62 -6.67 11.46
N LEU A 733 1.77 -7.93 11.83
CA LEU A 733 0.84 -8.99 11.46
C LEU A 733 -0.32 -9.03 12.47
N ASP A 734 -1.20 -10.02 12.32
CA ASP A 734 -2.36 -10.23 13.17
C ASP A 734 -2.05 -10.22 14.68
N GLN A 735 -2.50 -9.19 15.39
CA GLN A 735 -2.25 -8.98 16.82
C GLN A 735 -3.38 -9.52 17.72
N ARG A 736 -4.31 -10.35 17.22
CA ARG A 736 -5.45 -10.84 18.02
C ARG A 736 -5.05 -11.56 19.33
N LYS A 737 -3.89 -12.23 19.34
CA LYS A 737 -3.36 -12.86 20.57
C LYS A 737 -2.91 -11.86 21.65
N TYR A 738 -2.64 -10.61 21.27
CA TYR A 738 -2.19 -9.55 22.16
C TYR A 738 -3.22 -8.43 22.39
N MET A 739 -4.50 -8.67 22.09
CA MET A 739 -5.58 -7.67 22.25
C MET A 739 -5.61 -7.00 23.64
N THR A 740 -5.38 -7.79 24.70
CA THR A 740 -5.38 -7.28 26.09
C THR A 740 -4.18 -6.41 26.42
N LYS A 741 -3.08 -6.56 25.68
CA LYS A 741 -1.81 -5.83 25.85
C LYS A 741 -1.57 -4.78 24.75
N PHE A 742 -2.52 -4.59 23.83
CA PHE A 742 -2.31 -3.78 22.64
C PHE A 742 -2.03 -2.30 22.98
N ASP A 743 -2.60 -1.75 24.04
CA ASP A 743 -2.31 -0.38 24.45
C ASP A 743 -0.82 -0.19 24.82
N GLY A 744 -0.18 -1.23 25.39
CA GLY A 744 1.25 -1.25 25.62
C GLY A 744 2.06 -1.30 24.32
N ILE A 745 1.61 -2.06 23.33
CA ILE A 745 2.21 -2.11 21.99
C ILE A 745 2.08 -0.75 21.30
N GLN A 746 0.91 -0.14 21.35
CA GLN A 746 0.61 1.17 20.78
C GLN A 746 1.53 2.25 21.36
N ALA A 747 1.66 2.30 22.70
CA ALA A 747 2.54 3.25 23.38
C ALA A 747 4.03 2.99 23.09
N MET A 748 4.44 1.73 23.00
CA MET A 748 5.83 1.35 22.73
C MET A 748 6.24 1.72 21.30
N LEU A 749 5.37 1.46 20.32
CA LEU A 749 5.61 1.74 18.92
C LEU A 749 5.26 3.18 18.52
N GLY A 750 4.63 3.96 19.40
CA GLY A 750 4.18 5.32 19.08
C GLY A 750 3.15 5.35 17.96
N LEU A 751 2.19 4.42 17.99
CA LEU A 751 1.13 4.31 16.98
C LEU A 751 -0.04 5.25 17.31
N SER A 752 -0.55 5.91 16.28
CA SER A 752 -1.78 6.70 16.34
C SER A 752 -3.03 5.84 16.45
N GLU A 753 -4.17 6.44 16.81
CA GLU A 753 -5.47 5.75 16.83
C GLU A 753 -5.87 5.24 15.44
N LYS A 754 -5.49 5.95 14.38
CA LYS A 754 -5.66 5.52 12.98
C LYS A 754 -4.96 4.18 12.73
N GLU A 755 -3.69 4.10 13.09
CA GLU A 755 -2.86 2.91 12.88
C GLU A 755 -3.35 1.75 13.75
N LYS A 756 -3.74 2.03 15.01
CA LYS A 756 -4.42 1.05 15.88
C LYS A 756 -5.63 0.45 15.18
N SER A 757 -6.54 1.27 14.67
CA SER A 757 -7.76 0.78 14.02
C SER A 757 -7.47 -0.08 12.80
N GLN A 758 -6.49 0.30 11.99
CA GLN A 758 -6.04 -0.51 10.85
C GLN A 758 -5.47 -1.86 11.30
N ILE A 759 -4.60 -1.89 12.30
CA ILE A 759 -3.97 -3.13 12.79
C ILE A 759 -5.02 -4.08 13.38
N LEU A 760 -6.00 -3.56 14.11
CA LEU A 760 -7.07 -4.37 14.70
C LEU A 760 -8.07 -4.91 13.66
N SER A 761 -8.13 -4.29 12.48
CA SER A 761 -8.93 -4.75 11.33
C SER A 761 -8.34 -5.94 10.57
N ILE A 762 -7.09 -6.33 10.87
CA ILE A 762 -6.38 -7.41 10.17
C ILE A 762 -7.13 -8.74 10.34
N ASN A 763 -7.34 -9.44 9.23
CA ASN A 763 -7.96 -10.75 9.12
C ASN A 763 -9.38 -10.85 9.75
N GLN A 764 -10.15 -9.76 9.73
CA GLN A 764 -11.55 -9.76 10.21
C GLN A 764 -12.56 -10.19 9.12
N ASN A 765 -12.25 -9.92 7.85
CA ASN A 765 -13.14 -10.20 6.72
C ASN A 765 -12.38 -10.86 5.54
N ASN A 766 -11.69 -11.97 5.79
CA ASN A 766 -10.99 -12.69 4.72
C ASN A 766 -12.00 -13.35 3.76
N ASP A 767 -11.69 -13.32 2.47
CA ASP A 767 -12.43 -14.08 1.45
C ASP A 767 -12.21 -15.60 1.68
N PRO A 768 -13.28 -16.39 1.85
CA PRO A 768 -13.18 -17.83 2.10
C PRO A 768 -12.60 -18.64 0.92
N ASN A 769 -12.63 -18.09 -0.30
CA ASN A 769 -12.15 -18.76 -1.50
C ASN A 769 -10.65 -18.49 -1.77
N ARG A 770 -10.03 -17.59 -1.02
CA ARG A 770 -8.64 -17.17 -1.19
C ARG A 770 -7.81 -17.57 0.03
N LEU A 771 -6.53 -17.89 -0.20
CA LEU A 771 -5.59 -18.22 0.86
C LEU A 771 -4.58 -17.09 1.01
N TYR A 772 -4.79 -16.25 2.01
CA TYR A 772 -3.91 -15.12 2.30
C TYR A 772 -3.95 -14.74 3.78
N LYS A 773 -2.95 -13.97 4.20
CA LYS A 773 -2.94 -13.28 5.50
C LYS A 773 -2.71 -11.80 5.28
N GLU A 774 -3.47 -10.99 6.00
CA GLU A 774 -3.29 -9.55 5.98
C GLU A 774 -2.12 -9.11 6.86
N VAL A 775 -1.46 -8.02 6.44
CA VAL A 775 -0.33 -7.39 7.11
C VAL A 775 -0.51 -5.87 7.06
N TRP A 776 -0.31 -5.22 8.20
CA TRP A 776 -0.25 -3.77 8.28
C TRP A 776 1.17 -3.28 8.08
N ILE A 777 1.32 -2.21 7.30
CA ILE A 777 2.60 -1.55 7.04
C ILE A 777 2.41 -0.06 7.33
N GLY A 778 3.20 0.46 8.28
CA GLY A 778 3.32 1.87 8.59
C GLY A 778 4.70 2.43 8.22
N LEU A 779 4.71 3.64 7.66
CA LEU A 779 5.88 4.35 7.16
C LEU A 779 5.93 5.75 7.79
N GLY A 780 6.94 5.97 8.62
CA GLY A 780 7.25 7.27 9.23
C GLY A 780 6.17 7.84 10.17
N GLY A 781 5.17 7.04 10.54
CA GLY A 781 4.00 7.49 11.31
C GLY A 781 3.06 8.41 10.54
N MET A 782 3.25 8.58 9.22
CA MET A 782 2.44 9.44 8.36
C MET A 782 1.57 8.64 7.39
N GLN A 783 2.12 7.55 6.84
CA GLN A 783 1.45 6.72 5.85
C GLN A 783 1.31 5.30 6.37
N SER A 784 0.10 4.76 6.31
CA SER A 784 -0.15 3.40 6.77
C SER A 784 -1.33 2.76 6.05
N ALA A 785 -1.20 1.48 5.72
CA ALA A 785 -2.24 0.71 5.08
C ALA A 785 -2.10 -0.78 5.40
N VAL A 786 -3.19 -1.52 5.22
CA VAL A 786 -3.22 -2.98 5.34
C VAL A 786 -3.24 -3.58 3.94
N TYR A 787 -2.43 -4.62 3.74
CA TYR A 787 -2.27 -5.35 2.49
C TYR A 787 -2.44 -6.85 2.73
N ALA A 788 -2.65 -7.63 1.68
CA ALA A 788 -2.74 -9.08 1.73
C ALA A 788 -1.44 -9.75 1.22
N THR A 789 -0.92 -10.69 1.99
CA THR A 789 0.13 -11.64 1.57
C THR A 789 -0.56 -12.85 0.96
N GLU A 790 -0.88 -12.76 -0.33
CA GLU A 790 -1.34 -13.88 -1.16
C GLU A 790 -0.19 -14.32 -2.06
N VAL A 791 0.06 -15.63 -2.17
CA VAL A 791 1.15 -16.16 -2.98
C VAL A 791 0.69 -17.36 -3.80
N SER A 792 1.43 -17.67 -4.86
CA SER A 792 1.22 -18.87 -5.65
C SER A 792 1.52 -20.15 -4.85
N MET A 793 1.02 -21.30 -5.30
CA MET A 793 1.29 -22.58 -4.66
C MET A 793 2.79 -22.94 -4.69
N GLU A 794 3.51 -22.56 -5.74
CA GLU A 794 4.95 -22.75 -5.84
C GLU A 794 5.71 -21.94 -4.80
N GLU A 795 5.30 -20.69 -4.56
CA GLU A 795 5.83 -19.86 -3.48
C GLU A 795 5.51 -20.46 -2.11
N TYR A 796 4.26 -20.89 -1.89
CA TYR A 796 3.84 -21.56 -0.67
C TYR A 796 4.71 -22.78 -0.35
N LEU A 797 4.91 -23.69 -1.31
CA LEU A 797 5.74 -24.89 -1.14
C LEU A 797 7.24 -24.57 -0.96
N THR A 798 7.69 -23.40 -1.42
CA THR A 798 9.07 -22.94 -1.17
C THR A 798 9.24 -22.41 0.25
N TYR A 799 8.21 -21.75 0.78
CA TYR A 799 8.25 -21.05 2.08
C TYR A 799 7.70 -21.88 3.24
N THR A 800 7.01 -23.00 2.97
CA THR A 800 6.34 -23.79 3.99
C THR A 800 7.30 -24.22 5.09
N THR A 801 6.87 -24.03 6.33
CA THR A 801 7.58 -24.47 7.54
C THR A 801 7.11 -25.85 8.01
N GLU A 802 6.01 -26.37 7.44
CA GLU A 802 5.44 -27.66 7.81
C GLU A 802 6.37 -28.81 7.39
N GLU A 803 6.80 -29.61 8.37
CA GLU A 803 7.83 -30.65 8.17
C GLU A 803 7.41 -31.68 7.11
N THR A 804 6.16 -32.13 7.13
CA THR A 804 5.63 -33.10 6.17
C THR A 804 5.70 -32.60 4.74
N GLU A 805 5.36 -31.33 4.50
CA GLU A 805 5.43 -30.71 3.18
C GLU A 805 6.87 -30.47 2.73
N LYS A 806 7.76 -30.05 3.66
CA LYS A 806 9.21 -29.90 3.37
C LYS A 806 9.83 -31.22 2.93
N VAL A 807 9.57 -32.29 3.66
CA VAL A 807 10.10 -33.63 3.35
C VAL A 807 9.57 -34.11 2.00
N GLU A 808 8.30 -33.89 1.71
CA GLU A 808 7.69 -34.23 0.42
C GLU A 808 8.38 -33.51 -0.75
N VAL A 809 8.64 -32.20 -0.63
CA VAL A 809 9.37 -31.42 -1.65
C VAL A 809 10.77 -31.96 -1.86
N MET A 810 11.50 -32.26 -0.78
CA MET A 810 12.89 -32.74 -0.87
C MET A 810 12.98 -34.16 -1.45
N GLN A 811 12.11 -35.07 -1.02
CA GLN A 811 12.04 -36.43 -1.58
C GLN A 811 11.71 -36.40 -3.06
N ARG A 812 10.75 -35.56 -3.47
CA ARG A 812 10.42 -35.40 -4.89
C ARG A 812 11.61 -34.84 -5.67
N ALA A 813 12.32 -33.86 -5.12
CA ALA A 813 13.51 -33.29 -5.76
C ALA A 813 14.63 -34.32 -5.93
N GLU A 814 14.85 -35.20 -4.95
CA GLU A 814 15.82 -36.30 -5.05
C GLU A 814 15.48 -37.29 -6.17
N GLN A 815 14.19 -37.65 -6.32
CA GLN A 815 13.72 -38.57 -7.38
C GLN A 815 14.00 -38.05 -8.80
N ILE A 816 14.08 -36.73 -8.99
CA ILE A 816 14.34 -36.08 -10.29
C ILE A 816 15.76 -35.52 -10.40
N GLY A 817 16.71 -36.12 -9.69
CA GLY A 817 18.13 -35.78 -9.81
C GLY A 817 18.52 -34.44 -9.19
N GLY A 818 17.74 -33.98 -8.20
CA GLY A 818 18.00 -32.76 -7.43
C GLY A 818 17.31 -31.49 -7.93
N ASP A 819 16.52 -31.54 -9.02
CA ASP A 819 15.83 -30.35 -9.55
C ASP A 819 14.61 -29.95 -8.70
N ILE A 820 14.86 -29.07 -7.73
CA ILE A 820 13.83 -28.58 -6.79
C ILE A 820 12.76 -27.70 -7.48
N GLU A 821 13.07 -26.96 -8.54
CA GLU A 821 12.08 -26.16 -9.27
C GLU A 821 11.03 -27.05 -9.93
N THR A 822 11.48 -28.15 -10.54
CA THR A 822 10.59 -29.13 -11.16
C THR A 822 9.79 -29.90 -10.11
N ALA A 823 10.38 -30.23 -8.96
CA ALA A 823 9.67 -30.89 -7.85
C ALA A 823 8.50 -30.02 -7.34
N ILE A 824 8.79 -28.75 -7.03
CA ILE A 824 7.80 -27.79 -6.57
C ILE A 824 6.68 -27.63 -7.61
N ARG A 825 7.03 -27.53 -8.90
CA ARG A 825 6.04 -27.40 -9.98
C ARG A 825 5.12 -28.63 -10.08
N GLN A 826 5.65 -29.84 -9.95
CA GLN A 826 4.85 -31.08 -10.00
C GLN A 826 3.89 -31.14 -8.81
N LEU A 827 4.40 -30.92 -7.59
CA LEU A 827 3.59 -30.93 -6.37
C LEU A 827 2.52 -29.84 -6.37
N ALA A 828 2.85 -28.63 -6.84
CA ALA A 828 1.89 -27.55 -6.97
C ALA A 828 0.73 -27.92 -7.92
N ASN A 829 1.02 -28.58 -9.04
CA ASN A 829 -0.01 -29.02 -9.99
C ASN A 829 -0.86 -30.17 -9.42
N GLU A 830 -0.27 -31.11 -8.69
CA GLU A 830 -1.00 -32.17 -7.99
C GLU A 830 -1.97 -31.60 -6.95
N LYS A 831 -1.50 -30.68 -6.09
CA LYS A 831 -2.34 -30.00 -5.10
C LYS A 831 -3.46 -29.17 -5.74
N ARG A 832 -3.21 -28.53 -6.89
CA ARG A 832 -4.25 -27.80 -7.65
C ARG A 832 -5.32 -28.72 -8.23
N ASN A 833 -4.94 -29.88 -8.75
CA ASN A 833 -5.89 -30.84 -9.33
C ASN A 833 -6.75 -31.50 -8.25
N ASN A 834 -6.17 -31.83 -7.10
CA ASN A 834 -6.91 -32.42 -5.97
C ASN A 834 -7.91 -31.44 -5.34
N LYS A 835 -7.75 -30.12 -5.50
CA LYS A 835 -8.74 -29.12 -5.06
C LYS A 835 -9.91 -28.92 -6.03
N LYS A 836 -9.79 -29.39 -7.27
CA LYS A 836 -10.85 -29.29 -8.29
C LYS A 836 -11.77 -30.52 -8.32
N GLN A 837 -11.37 -31.61 -7.66
CA GLN A 837 -12.20 -32.77 -7.34
C GLN A 837 -12.86 -32.54 -5.98
#